data_AF-A0A927VD61-F1
#
_entry.id   AF-A0A927VD61-F1
#
_cell.length_a   1.000
_cell.length_b   1.000
_cell.length_c   1.000
_cell.angle_alpha   90.00
_cell.angle_beta   90.00
_cell.angle_gamma   90.00
#
_symmetry.space_group_name_H-M   'P 1'
#
loop_
_entity.id
_entity.type
_entity.pdbx_description
1 polymer ?
#
loop_
_entity_poly.entity_id
_entity_poly.type
_entity_poly.pdbx_seq_one_letter_code
_entity_poly.pdbx_strand_id
1 'polypeptide(L)'
;MKASDLITELKGVGLKTAALFHKLNVETIEDLVHLYPRYYITYEAPIEACDLKIGERAAVRLTLSGPLSVHRTGRLTLVTGTGRDASGSVRLVWYNMPYMKNNIRSGSTLVFCGTPVMRQGKITLEHPEYFTEAVYTRQMETLKPVYPLTSGLTNNAVVKAVEQTLPYMESVPEFMPEAVLKRQGLIAHKDALREIHFPFNKERTILAKKRMIFDEFFMFLSLMEQLKQTKNIRKNHFPIVFGEKVEAFLKSLPYELTNAQKKTLKEIRTDMAGGYQMNRLVQGDVGSGKTIVAMAALYAVVTEGFQGAFMAPTEVLARQQYNDFRKMLEPLGVKVGLLIGSQKKKERDTMYEGLASGTVDIMVGTHALIQEKTIFQNLALVVTDEQHRFGVNQRKALQEKGGMPHILVMSATPIPRTLAIIMYGDLDISIMDELPKNRLPIKNCVVGNGYRPTAYRFMEKQIEEGRQVYIICPMVEESEGLDAENVVEYTKELKKKMKESIRIDYLHGKMKGTEKDEIMKRFANREIDILVSTTVIEVGINVPNATVIMIENAERFGLAQLHQLRGRVGRGSHQSYCIFMTGSDKQEVKERLNILGKSNDGFHIANEDLRLRGPGDFFGIRQSGEMDFIMADIYSNSDLLKAANQEIQQLKKDGFDFSTLNNKNFEKKQSFASQI
;
A
#
# COMPACT_ATOMS: atom_id res chain seq x y z
N MET A 1 12.26 -38.19 6.64
CA MET A 1 11.31 -37.13 7.02
C MET A 1 10.90 -36.43 5.74
N LYS A 2 9.59 -36.28 5.51
CA LYS A 2 9.00 -35.64 4.34
C LYS A 2 8.26 -34.38 4.78
N ALA A 3 8.08 -33.45 3.84
CA ALA A 3 7.38 -32.18 4.03
C ALA A 3 5.98 -32.34 4.67
N SER A 4 5.24 -33.37 4.25
CA SER A 4 3.86 -33.63 4.66
C SER A 4 3.70 -34.44 5.94
N ASP A 5 4.80 -34.87 6.56
CA ASP A 5 4.73 -35.60 7.83
C ASP A 5 4.17 -34.66 8.91
N LEU A 6 3.37 -35.19 9.83
CA LEU A 6 2.73 -34.37 10.88
C LEU A 6 3.74 -34.04 11.98
N ILE A 7 3.63 -32.86 12.59
CA ILE A 7 4.50 -32.48 13.71
C ILE A 7 4.38 -33.40 14.93
N THR A 8 3.29 -34.17 15.03
CA THR A 8 3.07 -35.18 16.09
C THR A 8 4.07 -36.33 16.04
N GLU A 9 4.76 -36.52 14.92
CA GLU A 9 5.82 -37.53 14.78
C GLU A 9 7.13 -37.08 15.45
N LEU A 10 7.27 -35.79 15.77
CA LEU A 10 8.45 -35.25 16.43
C LEU A 10 8.50 -35.66 17.90
N LYS A 11 9.70 -36.03 18.37
CA LYS A 11 9.90 -36.40 19.76
C LYS A 11 9.63 -35.20 20.66
N GLY A 12 8.72 -35.37 21.62
CA GLY A 12 8.31 -34.31 22.56
C GLY A 12 7.11 -33.47 22.08
N VAL A 13 6.60 -33.70 20.87
CA VAL A 13 5.37 -33.06 20.36
C VAL A 13 4.21 -34.03 20.44
N GLY A 14 3.66 -34.21 21.65
CA GLY A 14 2.41 -34.97 21.84
C GLY A 14 1.17 -34.17 21.41
N LEU A 15 -0.01 -34.82 21.44
CA LEU A 15 -1.29 -34.21 21.03
C LEU A 15 -1.57 -32.83 21.67
N LYS A 16 -1.23 -32.67 22.95
CA LYS A 16 -1.39 -31.39 23.67
C LYS A 16 -0.47 -30.29 23.13
N THR A 17 0.77 -30.62 22.83
CA THR A 17 1.75 -29.68 22.27
C THR A 17 1.42 -29.36 20.82
N ALA A 18 1.02 -30.36 20.03
CA ALA A 18 0.57 -30.17 18.65
C ALA A 18 -0.62 -29.21 18.57
N ALA A 19 -1.61 -29.32 19.47
CA ALA A 19 -2.73 -28.39 19.54
C ALA A 19 -2.31 -26.92 19.81
N LEU A 20 -1.15 -26.69 20.45
CA LEU A 20 -0.59 -25.34 20.63
C LEU A 20 0.10 -24.80 19.37
N PHE A 21 0.72 -25.69 18.58
CA PHE A 21 1.28 -25.37 17.26
C PHE A 21 0.19 -25.15 16.21
N HIS A 22 -0.92 -25.89 16.26
CA HIS A 22 -2.05 -25.68 15.34
C HIS A 22 -2.67 -24.29 15.51
N LYS A 23 -2.64 -23.72 16.71
CA LYS A 23 -3.03 -22.31 16.94
C LYS A 23 -2.11 -21.29 16.24
N LEU A 24 -0.92 -21.71 15.82
CA LEU A 24 0.02 -20.96 14.99
C LEU A 24 -0.09 -21.36 13.51
N ASN A 25 -1.10 -22.13 13.12
CA ASN A 25 -1.27 -22.72 11.79
C ASN A 25 -0.11 -23.64 11.36
N VAL A 26 0.52 -24.33 12.32
CA VAL A 26 1.61 -25.28 12.08
C VAL A 26 1.12 -26.70 12.31
N GLU A 27 1.00 -27.50 11.25
CA GLU A 27 0.51 -28.89 11.31
C GLU A 27 1.54 -29.91 10.78
N THR A 28 2.34 -29.50 9.78
CA THR A 28 3.31 -30.35 9.09
C THR A 28 4.76 -29.95 9.37
N ILE A 29 5.71 -30.81 9.02
CA ILE A 29 7.15 -30.49 9.05
C ILE A 29 7.47 -29.26 8.21
N GLU A 30 6.86 -29.12 7.03
CA GLU A 30 7.01 -27.94 6.16
C GLU A 30 6.56 -26.66 6.88
N ASP A 31 5.39 -26.68 7.50
CA ASP A 31 4.87 -25.50 8.22
C ASP A 31 5.79 -25.12 9.39
N LEU A 32 6.39 -26.12 10.06
CA LEU A 32 7.31 -25.89 11.18
C LEU A 32 8.65 -25.30 10.72
N VAL A 33 9.15 -25.71 9.56
CA VAL A 33 10.37 -25.14 8.94
C VAL A 33 10.12 -23.70 8.47
N HIS A 34 8.91 -23.36 8.06
CA HIS A 34 8.56 -21.99 7.69
C HIS A 34 8.04 -21.14 8.86
N LEU A 35 8.06 -21.66 10.10
CA LEU A 35 7.79 -20.88 11.31
C LEU A 35 9.04 -20.05 11.66
N TYR A 36 9.22 -18.92 10.96
CA TYR A 36 10.42 -18.10 11.13
C TYR A 36 10.45 -17.34 12.48
N PRO A 37 11.66 -17.04 13.01
CA PRO A 37 11.81 -16.17 14.19
C PRO A 37 11.30 -14.75 13.92
N ARG A 38 10.56 -14.18 14.88
CA ARG A 38 10.09 -12.77 14.84
C ARG A 38 11.24 -11.78 14.96
N TYR A 39 12.15 -12.07 15.88
CA TYR A 39 13.33 -11.27 16.12
C TYR A 39 14.44 -12.15 16.69
N TYR A 40 15.62 -11.57 16.79
CA TYR A 40 16.80 -12.23 17.33
C TYR A 40 17.29 -11.43 18.52
N ILE A 41 17.57 -12.11 19.62
CA ILE A 41 18.21 -11.48 20.77
C ILE A 41 19.71 -11.43 20.48
N THR A 42 20.27 -10.23 20.61
CA THR A 42 21.71 -9.97 20.58
C THR A 42 22.24 -9.91 22.01
N TYR A 43 23.42 -10.47 22.21
CA TYR A 43 24.18 -10.34 23.46
C TYR A 43 25.33 -9.37 23.22
N GLU A 44 25.31 -8.24 23.94
CA GLU A 44 26.33 -7.19 23.83
C GLU A 44 27.51 -7.44 24.77
N ALA A 45 28.60 -6.70 24.59
CA ALA A 45 29.74 -6.79 25.50
C ALA A 45 29.30 -6.40 26.92
N PRO A 46 29.75 -7.11 27.97
CA PRO A 46 29.42 -6.74 29.33
C PRO A 46 29.96 -5.34 29.65
N ILE A 47 29.10 -4.48 30.17
CA ILE A 47 29.47 -3.14 30.66
C ILE A 47 29.85 -3.19 32.14
N GLU A 48 30.46 -2.12 32.63
CA GLU A 48 30.73 -1.96 34.06
C GLU A 48 29.45 -1.68 34.84
N ALA A 49 29.41 -2.06 36.11
CA ALA A 49 28.25 -1.89 36.97
C ALA A 49 27.82 -0.43 37.14
N CYS A 50 28.75 0.53 37.05
CA CYS A 50 28.44 1.96 37.09
C CYS A 50 27.70 2.47 35.84
N ASP A 51 27.86 1.81 34.70
CA ASP A 51 27.27 2.22 33.43
C ASP A 51 25.86 1.65 33.20
N LEU A 52 25.35 0.86 34.16
CA LEU A 52 24.01 0.29 34.08
C LEU A 52 22.94 1.38 34.09
N LYS A 53 22.21 1.48 32.98
CA LYS A 53 21.05 2.37 32.84
C LYS A 53 19.77 1.64 33.26
N ILE A 54 18.96 2.31 34.08
CA ILE A 54 17.68 1.78 34.54
C ILE A 54 16.73 1.64 33.36
N GLY A 55 16.10 0.47 33.22
CA GLY A 55 15.11 0.21 32.17
C GLY A 55 15.68 -0.34 30.86
N GLU A 56 17.00 -0.33 30.65
CA GLU A 56 17.66 -0.88 29.46
C GLU A 56 18.25 -2.26 29.76
N ARG A 57 17.99 -3.27 28.92
CA ARG A 57 18.58 -4.61 29.11
C ARG A 57 20.09 -4.54 28.86
N ALA A 58 20.89 -4.93 29.84
CA ALA A 58 22.34 -4.90 29.76
C ALA A 58 22.96 -6.19 30.31
N ALA A 59 24.20 -6.45 29.90
CA ALA A 59 25.04 -7.49 30.45
C ALA A 59 26.12 -6.87 31.35
N VAL A 60 26.35 -7.46 32.52
CA VAL A 60 27.35 -6.98 33.47
C VAL A 60 28.16 -8.16 34.01
N ARG A 61 29.49 -8.02 34.04
CA ARG A 61 30.39 -9.04 34.60
C ARG A 61 30.54 -8.79 36.10
N LEU A 62 30.01 -9.68 36.93
CA LEU A 62 30.02 -9.52 38.38
C LEU A 62 30.63 -10.72 39.09
N THR A 63 31.39 -10.44 40.14
CA THR A 63 31.86 -11.44 41.10
C THR A 63 30.96 -11.43 42.33
N LEU A 64 30.44 -12.58 42.73
CA LEU A 64 29.54 -12.67 43.88
C LEU A 64 30.26 -12.48 45.20
N SER A 65 29.85 -11.46 45.95
CA SER A 65 30.46 -11.09 47.24
C SER A 65 30.19 -12.09 48.37
N GLY A 66 29.21 -13.00 48.20
CA GLY A 66 28.81 -13.96 49.21
C GLY A 66 27.82 -15.00 48.64
N PRO A 67 27.40 -15.99 49.45
CA PRO A 67 26.40 -16.97 49.04
C PRO A 67 25.03 -16.30 48.84
N LEU A 68 24.22 -16.86 47.94
CA LEU A 68 22.84 -16.40 47.76
C LEU A 68 22.02 -16.71 49.02
N SER A 69 21.31 -15.70 49.53
CA SER A 69 20.38 -15.85 50.66
C SER A 69 18.99 -16.21 50.15
N VAL A 70 18.27 -17.05 50.90
CA VAL A 70 16.89 -17.44 50.60
C VAL A 70 16.01 -16.99 51.75
N HIS A 71 15.06 -16.11 51.45
CA HIS A 71 14.08 -15.59 52.41
C HIS A 71 12.69 -16.03 51.98
N ARG A 72 11.86 -16.49 52.90
CA ARG A 72 10.45 -16.77 52.64
C ARG A 72 9.58 -15.70 53.29
N THR A 73 8.74 -15.07 52.49
CA THR A 73 7.77 -14.06 52.95
C THR A 73 6.39 -14.48 52.46
N GLY A 74 5.60 -15.08 53.35
CA GLY A 74 4.31 -15.69 53.00
C GLY A 74 4.46 -16.82 51.98
N ARG A 75 3.73 -16.76 50.86
CA ARG A 75 3.83 -17.73 49.75
C ARG A 75 5.00 -17.48 48.79
N LEU A 76 5.71 -16.35 48.92
CA LEU A 76 6.82 -15.98 48.04
C LEU A 76 8.16 -16.42 48.63
N THR A 77 8.98 -17.11 47.83
CA THR A 77 10.37 -17.43 48.16
C THR A 77 11.29 -16.49 47.40
N LEU A 78 12.02 -15.63 48.09
CA LEU A 78 12.94 -14.66 47.52
C LEU A 78 14.38 -15.16 47.64
N VAL A 79 15.10 -15.26 46.52
CA VAL A 79 16.54 -15.55 46.51
C VAL A 79 17.28 -14.27 46.18
N THR A 80 18.21 -13.82 47.03
CA THR A 80 18.95 -12.58 46.81
C THR A 80 20.46 -12.77 46.89
N GLY A 81 21.20 -12.03 46.06
CA GLY A 81 22.66 -11.96 46.06
C GLY A 81 23.16 -10.55 45.82
N THR A 82 24.44 -10.33 46.07
CA THR A 82 25.13 -9.09 45.67
C THR A 82 26.35 -9.45 44.83
N GLY A 83 26.36 -8.96 43.59
CA GLY A 83 27.51 -9.03 42.69
C GLY A 83 28.27 -7.71 42.72
N ARG A 84 29.60 -7.77 42.57
CA ARG A 84 30.48 -6.60 42.50
C ARG A 84 31.47 -6.74 41.36
N ASP A 85 31.83 -5.60 40.79
CA ASP A 85 33.00 -5.41 39.95
C ASP A 85 33.87 -4.28 40.53
N ALA A 86 34.83 -3.77 39.77
CA ALA A 86 35.70 -2.66 40.22
C ALA A 86 34.95 -1.31 40.32
N SER A 87 33.81 -1.17 39.65
CA SER A 87 33.08 0.09 39.49
C SER A 87 31.91 0.23 40.48
N GLY A 88 31.33 -0.88 40.95
CA GLY A 88 30.15 -0.82 41.80
C GLY A 88 29.60 -2.17 42.29
N SER A 89 28.41 -2.11 42.90
CA SER A 89 27.70 -3.28 43.41
C SER A 89 26.27 -3.33 42.91
N VAL A 90 25.84 -4.50 42.45
CA VAL A 90 24.50 -4.75 41.91
C VAL A 90 23.82 -5.84 42.72
N ARG A 91 22.55 -5.60 43.09
CA ARG A 91 21.73 -6.60 43.79
C ARG A 91 21.10 -7.53 42.77
N LEU A 92 21.13 -8.84 43.03
CA LEU A 92 20.51 -9.86 42.17
C LEU A 92 19.33 -10.48 42.92
N VAL A 93 18.17 -10.61 42.27
CA VAL A 93 16.95 -11.10 42.91
C VAL A 93 16.24 -12.11 42.00
N TRP A 94 15.88 -13.27 42.54
CA TRP A 94 15.02 -14.25 41.88
C TRP A 94 13.82 -14.60 42.76
N TYR A 95 12.62 -14.51 42.21
CA TYR A 95 11.38 -14.88 42.90
C TYR A 95 11.01 -16.34 42.61
N ASN A 96 10.65 -17.10 43.64
CA ASN A 96 10.22 -18.50 43.61
C ASN A 96 11.21 -19.49 42.95
N MET A 97 12.51 -19.18 42.96
CA MET A 97 13.56 -20.03 42.36
C MET A 97 14.63 -20.47 43.37
N PRO A 98 14.28 -21.28 44.39
CA PRO A 98 15.21 -21.68 45.46
C PRO A 98 16.42 -22.48 44.95
N TYR A 99 16.30 -23.13 43.80
CA TYR A 99 17.38 -23.90 43.17
C TYR A 99 18.59 -23.05 42.77
N MET A 100 18.42 -21.74 42.58
CA MET A 100 19.52 -20.83 42.21
C MET A 100 20.66 -20.84 43.24
N LYS A 101 20.35 -21.05 44.52
CA LYS A 101 21.35 -21.17 45.59
C LYS A 101 22.36 -22.28 45.34
N ASN A 102 21.94 -23.38 44.71
CA ASN A 102 22.80 -24.53 44.45
C ASN A 102 23.58 -24.39 43.14
N ASN A 103 23.01 -23.66 42.17
CA ASN A 103 23.60 -23.49 40.85
C ASN A 103 24.70 -22.42 40.82
N ILE A 104 24.62 -21.42 41.70
CA ILE A 104 25.51 -20.26 41.70
C ILE A 104 26.36 -20.27 42.98
N ARG A 105 27.68 -20.48 42.81
CA ARG A 105 28.63 -20.55 43.93
C ARG A 105 29.16 -19.15 44.29
N SER A 106 29.37 -18.91 45.58
CA SER A 106 30.02 -17.68 46.07
C SER A 106 31.44 -17.55 45.50
N GLY A 107 31.88 -16.33 45.20
CA GLY A 107 33.20 -16.05 44.64
C GLY A 107 33.33 -16.34 43.14
N SER A 108 32.30 -16.88 42.49
CA SER A 108 32.30 -17.05 41.03
C SER A 108 32.09 -15.70 40.32
N THR A 109 32.84 -15.48 39.26
CA THR A 109 32.64 -14.39 38.30
C THR A 109 31.76 -14.90 37.17
N LEU A 110 30.60 -14.26 36.98
CA LEU A 110 29.61 -14.63 35.96
C LEU A 110 29.14 -13.37 35.23
N VAL A 111 28.65 -13.54 34.01
CA VAL A 111 27.97 -12.49 33.27
C VAL A 111 26.48 -12.58 33.56
N PHE A 112 25.91 -11.51 34.10
CA PHE A 112 24.48 -11.40 34.37
C PHE A 112 23.82 -10.50 33.34
N CYS A 113 22.74 -10.96 32.72
CA CYS A 113 21.97 -10.23 31.73
C CYS A 113 20.56 -9.98 32.23
N GLY A 114 20.11 -8.73 32.19
CA GLY A 114 18.75 -8.37 32.59
C GLY A 114 18.51 -6.88 32.49
N THR A 115 17.32 -6.45 32.89
CA THR A 115 16.95 -5.04 32.91
C THR A 115 17.14 -4.50 34.33
N PRO A 116 18.08 -3.55 34.57
CA PRO A 116 18.31 -2.97 35.87
C PRO A 116 17.10 -2.15 36.32
N VAL A 117 16.70 -2.33 37.58
CA VAL A 117 15.65 -1.54 38.25
C VAL A 117 16.19 -0.93 39.53
N MET A 118 15.69 0.25 39.88
CA MET A 118 16.04 0.88 41.16
C MET A 118 15.10 0.37 42.25
N ARG A 119 15.64 -0.34 43.25
CA ARG A 119 14.89 -0.82 44.42
C ARG A 119 15.61 -0.41 45.70
N GLN A 120 14.91 0.30 46.59
CA GLN A 120 15.47 0.74 47.88
C GLN A 120 16.83 1.47 47.74
N GLY A 121 16.96 2.32 46.71
CA GLY A 121 18.18 3.07 46.43
C GLY A 121 19.35 2.26 45.89
N LYS A 122 19.16 0.99 45.49
CA LYS A 122 20.18 0.14 44.87
C LYS A 122 19.75 -0.36 43.51
N ILE A 123 20.70 -0.39 42.56
CA ILE A 123 20.53 -1.04 41.27
C ILE A 123 20.34 -2.54 41.51
N THR A 124 19.22 -3.06 41.01
CA THR A 124 18.79 -4.44 41.20
C THR A 124 18.47 -5.06 39.86
N LEU A 125 19.02 -6.26 39.58
CA LEU A 125 18.58 -7.11 38.48
C LEU A 125 17.58 -8.14 39.03
N GLU A 126 16.34 -8.04 38.56
CA GLU A 126 15.28 -9.01 38.85
C GLU A 126 15.27 -10.10 37.77
N HIS A 127 15.33 -11.36 38.18
CA HIS A 127 15.44 -12.54 37.32
C HIS A 127 16.51 -12.47 36.21
N PRO A 128 17.77 -12.08 36.51
CA PRO A 128 18.80 -12.06 35.48
C PRO A 128 19.12 -13.47 34.98
N GLU A 129 19.31 -13.57 33.67
CA GLU A 129 20.01 -14.70 33.05
C GLU A 129 21.47 -14.63 33.48
N TYR A 130 22.10 -15.79 33.73
CA TYR A 130 23.52 -15.84 34.08
C TYR A 130 24.26 -16.84 33.19
N PHE A 131 25.48 -16.48 32.84
CA PHE A 131 26.35 -17.26 31.98
C PHE A 131 27.76 -17.31 32.54
N THR A 132 28.47 -18.40 32.30
CA THR A 132 29.93 -18.41 32.44
C THR A 132 30.54 -17.59 31.31
N GLU A 133 31.72 -17.00 31.55
CA GLU A 133 32.41 -16.15 30.58
C GLU A 133 32.53 -16.84 29.21
N ALA A 134 33.02 -18.08 29.18
CA ALA A 134 33.19 -18.86 27.95
C ALA A 134 31.88 -19.10 27.19
N VAL A 135 30.76 -19.28 27.90
CA VAL A 135 29.44 -19.45 27.26
C VAL A 135 28.94 -18.11 26.74
N TYR A 136 29.13 -17.02 27.50
CA TYR A 136 28.69 -15.68 27.11
C TYR A 136 29.42 -15.19 25.86
N THR A 137 30.74 -15.39 25.76
CA THR A 137 31.52 -15.03 24.57
C THR A 137 30.96 -15.68 23.31
N ARG A 138 30.57 -16.96 23.38
CA ARG A 138 29.92 -17.66 22.24
C ARG A 138 28.52 -17.11 21.92
N GLN A 139 27.76 -16.71 22.95
CA GLN A 139 26.45 -16.08 22.77
C GLN A 139 26.55 -14.68 22.14
N MET A 140 27.65 -13.94 22.36
CA MET A 140 27.88 -12.63 21.73
C MET A 140 28.12 -12.72 20.23
N GLU A 141 28.72 -13.82 19.77
CA GLU A 141 28.99 -14.08 18.35
C GLU A 141 27.76 -14.59 17.59
N THR A 142 26.79 -15.16 18.32
CA THR A 142 25.59 -15.78 17.75
C THR A 142 24.34 -14.93 17.99
N LEU A 143 23.30 -15.18 17.20
CA LEU A 143 21.99 -14.56 17.36
C LEU A 143 21.02 -15.58 17.96
N LYS A 144 20.24 -15.21 18.97
CA LYS A 144 19.28 -16.16 19.54
C LYS A 144 17.90 -15.95 18.95
N PRO A 145 17.36 -16.89 18.15
CA PRO A 145 16.06 -16.74 17.51
C PRO A 145 14.92 -16.77 18.54
N VAL A 146 13.96 -15.85 18.36
CA VAL A 146 12.72 -15.81 19.13
C VAL A 146 11.52 -16.00 18.22
N TYR A 147 10.78 -17.09 18.44
CA TYR A 147 9.67 -17.53 17.62
C TYR A 147 8.33 -16.95 18.07
N PRO A 148 7.31 -16.96 17.19
CA PRO A 148 5.92 -16.77 17.61
C PRO A 148 5.51 -17.81 18.66
N LEU A 149 4.87 -17.37 19.74
CA LEU A 149 4.44 -18.24 20.84
C LEU A 149 2.93 -18.13 21.08
N THR A 150 2.32 -19.23 21.49
CA THR A 150 0.96 -19.29 22.06
C THR A 150 1.03 -19.56 23.55
N SER A 151 -0.03 -19.22 24.30
CA SER A 151 -0.07 -19.48 25.74
C SER A 151 0.17 -20.97 26.03
N GLY A 152 1.21 -21.27 26.81
CA GLY A 152 1.65 -22.62 27.14
C GLY A 152 2.78 -23.18 26.26
N LEU A 153 3.16 -22.49 25.17
CA LEU A 153 4.28 -22.87 24.31
C LEU A 153 5.51 -22.02 24.62
N THR A 154 6.65 -22.66 24.91
CA THR A 154 7.90 -21.96 25.23
C THR A 154 8.81 -21.87 24.00
N ASN A 155 9.62 -20.82 23.90
CA ASN A 155 10.59 -20.67 22.80
C ASN A 155 11.54 -21.87 22.68
N ASN A 156 11.99 -22.42 23.81
CA ASN A 156 12.86 -23.60 23.82
C ASN A 156 12.16 -24.85 23.28
N ALA A 157 10.84 -24.99 23.48
CA ALA A 157 10.08 -26.10 22.90
C ALA A 157 10.00 -25.97 21.37
N VAL A 158 9.82 -24.75 20.86
CA VAL A 158 9.84 -24.48 19.41
C VAL A 158 11.23 -24.75 18.83
N VAL A 159 12.30 -24.23 19.44
CA VAL A 159 13.68 -24.48 19.00
C VAL A 159 13.95 -25.99 18.91
N LYS A 160 13.61 -26.78 19.94
CA LYS A 160 13.82 -28.23 19.94
C LYS A 160 12.98 -28.98 18.89
N ALA A 161 11.80 -28.46 18.55
CA ALA A 161 10.97 -29.04 17.50
C ALA A 161 11.59 -28.76 16.13
N VAL A 162 12.03 -27.51 15.88
CA VAL A 162 12.70 -27.10 14.64
C VAL A 162 14.06 -27.79 14.48
N GLU A 163 14.81 -28.04 15.55
CA GLU A 163 16.09 -28.79 15.47
C GLU A 163 15.90 -30.19 14.86
N GLN A 164 14.76 -30.83 15.13
CA GLN A 164 14.47 -32.16 14.59
C GLN A 164 14.16 -32.14 13.09
N THR A 165 13.89 -30.97 12.50
CA THR A 165 13.63 -30.83 11.06
C THR A 165 14.89 -30.55 10.24
N LEU A 166 16.08 -30.44 10.86
CA LEU A 166 17.36 -30.29 10.17
C LEU A 166 17.59 -31.28 9.01
N PRO A 167 17.32 -32.59 9.15
CA PRO A 167 17.51 -33.54 8.05
C PRO A 167 16.60 -33.23 6.85
N TYR A 168 15.42 -32.67 7.11
CA TYR A 168 14.52 -32.24 6.05
C TYR A 168 15.05 -30.96 5.39
N MET A 169 15.49 -29.95 6.17
CA MET A 169 16.09 -28.72 5.63
C MET A 169 17.28 -29.00 4.70
N GLU A 170 18.14 -29.97 5.04
CA GLU A 170 19.29 -30.36 4.21
C GLU A 170 18.89 -31.07 2.91
N SER A 171 17.70 -31.67 2.88
CA SER A 171 17.16 -32.37 1.72
C SER A 171 16.36 -31.50 0.75
N VAL A 172 16.06 -30.25 1.13
CA VAL A 172 15.28 -29.32 0.28
C VAL A 172 16.09 -28.97 -0.97
N PRO A 173 15.57 -29.24 -2.18
CA PRO A 173 16.28 -28.93 -3.41
C PRO A 173 16.36 -27.42 -3.65
N GLU A 174 17.39 -26.99 -4.37
CA GLU A 174 17.47 -25.63 -4.88
C GLU A 174 16.47 -25.47 -6.03
N PHE A 175 15.51 -24.57 -5.88
CA PHE A 175 14.47 -24.31 -6.88
C PHE A 175 14.84 -23.13 -7.79
N MET A 176 15.77 -22.27 -7.38
CA MET A 176 16.11 -21.07 -8.14
C MET A 176 17.20 -21.38 -9.18
N PRO A 177 17.09 -20.86 -10.42
CA PRO A 177 18.13 -21.06 -11.42
C PRO A 177 19.49 -20.53 -10.98
N GLU A 178 20.57 -21.27 -11.25
CA GLU A 178 21.94 -20.92 -10.82
C GLU A 178 22.38 -19.54 -11.31
N ALA A 179 21.92 -19.13 -12.49
CA ALA A 179 22.18 -17.80 -13.04
C ALA A 179 21.64 -16.67 -12.15
N VAL A 180 20.45 -16.86 -11.55
CA VAL A 180 19.83 -15.89 -10.64
C VAL A 180 20.62 -15.84 -9.33
N LEU A 181 21.02 -17.00 -8.78
CA LEU A 181 21.84 -17.09 -7.58
C LEU A 181 23.12 -16.25 -7.69
N LYS A 182 23.84 -16.45 -8.80
CA LYS A 182 25.12 -15.78 -9.08
C LYS A 182 24.95 -14.28 -9.27
N ARG A 183 23.95 -13.83 -10.05
CA ARG A 183 23.71 -12.40 -10.29
C ARG A 183 23.31 -11.64 -9.02
N GLN A 184 22.50 -12.24 -8.17
CA GLN A 184 21.96 -11.59 -6.97
C GLN A 184 22.82 -11.80 -5.71
N GLY A 185 23.88 -12.63 -5.81
CA GLY A 185 24.76 -12.96 -4.70
C GLY A 185 24.00 -13.66 -3.56
N LEU A 186 23.14 -14.61 -3.91
CA LEU A 186 22.29 -15.34 -2.96
C LEU A 186 22.97 -16.65 -2.53
N ILE A 187 22.91 -16.95 -1.24
CA ILE A 187 23.32 -18.26 -0.71
C ILE A 187 22.29 -19.34 -1.09
N ALA A 188 22.68 -20.61 -1.01
CA ALA A 188 21.79 -21.72 -1.32
C ALA A 188 20.60 -21.78 -0.35
N HIS A 189 19.44 -22.22 -0.85
CA HIS A 189 18.20 -22.23 -0.06
C HIS A 189 18.32 -22.99 1.26
N LYS A 190 18.92 -24.19 1.23
CA LYS A 190 19.17 -25.02 2.43
C LYS A 190 20.04 -24.32 3.50
N ASP A 191 21.04 -23.56 3.05
CA ASP A 191 21.96 -22.86 3.95
C ASP A 191 21.23 -21.67 4.60
N ALA A 192 20.41 -20.97 3.83
CA ALA A 192 19.58 -19.90 4.36
C ALA A 192 18.54 -20.40 5.37
N LEU A 193 17.86 -21.52 5.09
CA LEU A 193 16.90 -22.11 6.04
C LEU A 193 17.59 -22.43 7.37
N ARG A 194 18.76 -23.09 7.29
CA ARG A 194 19.54 -23.42 8.48
C ARG A 194 19.98 -22.18 9.24
N GLU A 195 20.51 -21.16 8.57
CA GLU A 195 21.05 -19.95 9.23
C GLU A 195 19.95 -19.03 9.82
N ILE A 196 18.70 -19.12 9.34
CA ILE A 196 17.55 -18.44 9.97
C ILE A 196 17.21 -19.07 11.32
N HIS A 197 17.15 -20.40 11.38
CA HIS A 197 16.79 -21.10 12.61
C HIS A 197 17.97 -21.28 13.57
N PHE A 198 19.18 -21.44 13.02
CA PHE A 198 20.41 -21.78 13.72
C PHE A 198 21.55 -20.87 13.23
N PRO A 199 21.47 -19.57 13.54
CA PRO A 199 22.42 -18.58 13.03
C PRO A 199 23.83 -18.83 13.57
N PHE A 200 24.78 -18.97 12.67
CA PHE A 200 26.20 -19.12 13.01
C PHE A 200 26.81 -17.79 13.46
N ASN A 201 26.52 -16.71 12.73
CA ASN A 201 26.92 -15.35 13.09
C ASN A 201 25.98 -14.31 12.47
N LYS A 202 26.11 -13.05 12.91
CA LYS A 202 25.26 -11.94 12.45
C LYS A 202 25.27 -11.76 10.93
N GLU A 203 26.44 -11.86 10.29
CA GLU A 203 26.61 -11.64 8.85
C GLU A 203 25.86 -12.69 8.02
N ARG A 204 25.99 -13.96 8.39
CA ARG A 204 25.29 -15.07 7.71
C ARG A 204 23.78 -14.99 7.89
N THR A 205 23.31 -14.59 9.06
CA THR A 205 21.86 -14.38 9.28
C THR A 205 21.31 -13.27 8.39
N ILE A 206 22.08 -12.20 8.15
CA ILE A 206 21.66 -11.12 7.23
C ILE A 206 21.54 -11.66 5.80
N LEU A 207 22.52 -12.46 5.34
CA LEU A 207 22.47 -13.11 4.02
C LEU A 207 21.29 -14.09 3.91
N ALA A 208 21.03 -14.87 4.96
CA ALA A 208 19.93 -15.82 5.02
C ALA A 208 18.56 -15.12 4.99
N LYS A 209 18.40 -14.02 5.73
CA LYS A 209 17.19 -13.17 5.65
C LYS A 209 16.99 -12.60 4.26
N LYS A 210 18.04 -12.03 3.65
CA LYS A 210 17.99 -11.53 2.28
C LYS A 210 17.52 -12.62 1.32
N ARG A 211 18.05 -13.84 1.46
CA ARG A 211 17.65 -15.00 0.66
C ARG A 211 16.19 -15.37 0.84
N MET A 212 15.70 -15.52 2.07
CA MET A 212 14.30 -15.91 2.34
C MET A 212 13.29 -14.87 1.84
N ILE A 213 13.59 -13.58 2.02
CA ILE A 213 12.77 -12.49 1.50
C ILE A 213 12.73 -12.53 -0.03
N PHE A 214 13.88 -12.73 -0.67
CA PHE A 214 13.96 -12.84 -2.12
C PHE A 214 13.19 -14.07 -2.64
N ASP A 215 13.28 -15.21 -1.96
CA ASP A 215 12.56 -16.44 -2.29
C ASP A 215 11.05 -16.20 -2.30
N GLU A 216 10.51 -15.54 -1.28
CA GLU A 216 9.10 -15.19 -1.21
C GLU A 216 8.63 -14.31 -2.38
N PHE A 217 9.39 -13.25 -2.71
CA PHE A 217 9.07 -12.39 -3.84
C PHE A 217 9.22 -13.09 -5.19
N PHE A 218 10.30 -13.87 -5.38
CA PHE A 218 10.56 -14.60 -6.61
C PHE A 218 9.46 -15.62 -6.88
N MET A 219 9.04 -16.38 -5.87
CA MET A 219 7.96 -17.35 -5.99
C MET A 219 6.63 -16.66 -6.29
N PHE A 220 6.32 -15.57 -5.58
CA PHE A 220 5.11 -14.79 -5.84
C PHE A 220 5.06 -14.26 -7.29
N LEU A 221 6.14 -13.63 -7.76
CA LEU A 221 6.20 -13.07 -9.10
C LEU A 221 6.21 -14.14 -10.19
N SER A 222 6.84 -15.30 -9.94
CA SER A 222 6.78 -16.47 -10.83
C SER A 222 5.36 -16.99 -10.97
N LEU A 223 4.61 -17.08 -9.86
CA LEU A 223 3.20 -17.47 -9.88
C LEU A 223 2.36 -16.46 -10.67
N MET A 224 2.58 -15.16 -10.47
CA MET A 224 1.91 -14.11 -11.25
C MET A 224 2.21 -14.25 -12.74
N GLU A 225 3.46 -14.52 -13.12
CA GLU A 225 3.83 -14.73 -14.51
C GLU A 225 3.19 -16.00 -15.09
N GLN A 226 3.13 -17.11 -14.34
CA GLN A 226 2.39 -18.30 -14.77
C GLN A 226 0.89 -18.03 -14.96
N LEU A 227 0.27 -17.30 -14.03
CA LEU A 227 -1.13 -16.90 -14.13
C LEU A 227 -1.36 -15.99 -15.33
N LYS A 228 -0.40 -15.09 -15.63
CA LYS A 228 -0.41 -14.30 -16.87
C LYS A 228 -0.30 -15.21 -18.09
N GLN A 229 0.57 -16.23 -18.10
CA GLN A 229 0.70 -17.15 -19.22
C GLN A 229 -0.55 -18.03 -19.43
N THR A 230 -1.22 -18.44 -18.35
CA THR A 230 -2.50 -19.17 -18.44
C THR A 230 -3.69 -18.26 -18.76
N LYS A 231 -3.70 -17.00 -18.30
CA LYS A 231 -4.71 -15.98 -18.66
C LYS A 231 -4.43 -15.33 -20.02
N ASN A 232 -3.21 -15.44 -20.57
CA ASN A 232 -2.78 -15.07 -21.93
C ASN A 232 -3.35 -15.99 -23.01
N ILE A 233 -4.51 -16.60 -22.81
CA ILE A 233 -5.23 -17.38 -23.81
C ILE A 233 -6.64 -16.79 -23.98
N ARG A 234 -6.76 -15.46 -24.01
CA ARG A 234 -7.96 -14.81 -24.56
C ARG A 234 -7.57 -14.16 -25.87
N LYS A 235 -7.84 -14.88 -26.95
CA LYS A 235 -7.59 -14.40 -28.32
C LYS A 235 -8.24 -13.03 -28.48
N ASN A 236 -7.52 -12.13 -29.11
CA ASN A 236 -8.09 -10.86 -29.50
C ASN A 236 -9.13 -11.09 -30.60
N HIS A 237 -10.39 -10.76 -30.32
CA HIS A 237 -11.46 -10.80 -31.32
C HIS A 237 -11.65 -9.44 -32.02
N PHE A 238 -10.98 -8.39 -31.53
CA PHE A 238 -11.10 -7.02 -32.00
C PHE A 238 -9.70 -6.40 -32.23
N PRO A 239 -8.92 -6.87 -33.21
CA PRO A 239 -7.63 -6.26 -33.53
C PRO A 239 -7.84 -4.82 -34.00
N ILE A 240 -7.28 -3.85 -33.26
CA ILE A 240 -7.44 -2.43 -33.53
C ILE A 240 -6.10 -1.81 -33.86
N VAL A 241 -6.01 -1.23 -35.06
CA VAL A 241 -4.80 -0.57 -35.56
C VAL A 241 -4.94 0.93 -35.46
N PHE A 242 -3.91 1.59 -34.95
CA PHE A 242 -3.85 3.06 -34.93
C PHE A 242 -3.40 3.53 -36.31
N GLY A 243 -4.38 3.88 -37.16
CA GLY A 243 -4.15 4.39 -38.52
C GLY A 243 -3.92 5.90 -38.60
N GLU A 244 -3.82 6.41 -39.83
CA GLU A 244 -3.53 7.82 -40.14
C GLU A 244 -4.52 8.80 -39.51
N LYS A 245 -5.80 8.44 -39.41
CA LYS A 245 -6.84 9.26 -38.78
C LYS A 245 -6.52 9.55 -37.31
N VAL A 246 -6.07 8.53 -36.57
CA VAL A 246 -5.70 8.67 -35.16
C VAL A 246 -4.44 9.53 -35.03
N GLU A 247 -3.46 9.34 -35.91
CA GLU A 247 -2.25 10.17 -35.92
C GLU A 247 -2.54 11.63 -36.26
N ALA A 248 -3.47 11.88 -37.19
CA ALA A 248 -3.94 13.23 -37.52
C ALA A 248 -4.67 13.88 -36.33
N PHE A 249 -5.53 13.13 -35.62
CA PHE A 249 -6.17 13.60 -34.39
C PHE A 249 -5.14 14.02 -33.33
N LEU A 250 -4.12 13.17 -33.07
CA LEU A 250 -3.08 13.48 -32.09
C LEU A 250 -2.25 14.70 -32.48
N LYS A 251 -2.01 14.92 -33.79
CA LYS A 251 -1.33 16.12 -34.31
C LYS A 251 -2.21 17.37 -34.27
N SER A 252 -3.53 17.24 -34.26
CA SER A 252 -4.47 18.38 -34.21
C SER A 252 -4.64 18.99 -32.83
N LEU A 253 -4.11 18.34 -31.79
CA LEU A 253 -4.21 18.81 -30.43
C LEU A 253 -3.51 20.17 -30.26
N PRO A 254 -4.06 21.09 -29.42
CA PRO A 254 -3.47 22.41 -29.20
C PRO A 254 -2.19 22.39 -28.36
N TYR A 255 -1.63 21.21 -28.08
CA TYR A 255 -0.43 20.99 -27.29
C TYR A 255 0.27 19.71 -27.75
N GLU A 256 1.58 19.62 -27.49
CA GLU A 256 2.33 18.39 -27.72
C GLU A 256 2.15 17.40 -26.57
N LEU A 257 2.02 16.12 -26.91
CA LEU A 257 2.01 15.04 -25.92
C LEU A 257 3.37 14.88 -25.24
N THR A 258 3.34 14.56 -23.95
CA THR A 258 4.53 14.25 -23.16
C THR A 258 5.16 12.92 -23.62
N ASN A 259 6.41 12.65 -23.25
CA ASN A 259 7.05 11.38 -23.60
C ASN A 259 6.36 10.21 -22.89
N ALA A 260 5.91 10.43 -21.65
CA ALA A 260 5.15 9.45 -20.89
C ALA A 260 3.80 9.10 -21.58
N GLN A 261 3.09 10.10 -22.11
CA GLN A 261 1.88 9.91 -22.91
C GLN A 261 2.17 9.15 -24.21
N LYS A 262 3.20 9.54 -24.96
CA LYS A 262 3.61 8.87 -26.22
C LYS A 262 3.99 7.41 -25.98
N LYS A 263 4.74 7.13 -24.91
CA LYS A 263 5.11 5.77 -24.51
C LYS A 263 3.87 4.94 -24.18
N THR A 264 2.95 5.48 -23.39
CA THR A 264 1.70 4.80 -23.00
C THR A 264 0.83 4.51 -24.23
N LEU A 265 0.69 5.46 -25.15
CA LEU A 265 -0.03 5.25 -26.40
C LEU A 265 0.61 4.17 -27.28
N LYS A 266 1.95 4.10 -27.32
CA LYS A 266 2.66 3.03 -28.04
C LYS A 266 2.40 1.65 -27.45
N GLU A 267 2.38 1.54 -26.12
CA GLU A 267 2.03 0.31 -25.40
C GLU A 267 0.59 -0.11 -25.72
N ILE A 268 -0.38 0.80 -25.58
CA ILE A 268 -1.79 0.55 -25.94
C ILE A 268 -1.95 0.13 -27.40
N ARG A 269 -1.31 0.85 -28.33
CA ARG A 269 -1.33 0.53 -29.78
C ARG A 269 -0.81 -0.88 -30.05
N THR A 270 0.25 -1.30 -29.36
CA THR A 270 0.85 -2.62 -29.54
C THR A 270 -0.07 -3.72 -29.03
N ASP A 271 -0.68 -3.52 -27.86
CA ASP A 271 -1.54 -4.52 -27.25
C ASP A 271 -2.88 -4.67 -27.99
N MET A 272 -3.50 -3.56 -28.39
CA MET A 272 -4.79 -3.58 -29.09
C MET A 272 -4.69 -4.18 -30.50
N ALA A 273 -3.52 -4.07 -31.15
CA ALA A 273 -3.24 -4.74 -32.41
C ALA A 273 -2.76 -6.20 -32.24
N GLY A 274 -2.43 -6.61 -31.01
CA GLY A 274 -1.86 -7.91 -30.70
C GLY A 274 -2.84 -9.06 -30.81
N GLY A 275 -2.34 -10.29 -30.72
CA GLY A 275 -3.14 -11.52 -30.79
C GLY A 275 -3.95 -11.83 -29.53
N TYR A 276 -3.83 -11.02 -28.48
CA TYR A 276 -4.48 -11.23 -27.18
C TYR A 276 -5.20 -9.97 -26.70
N GLN A 277 -6.23 -10.17 -25.89
CA GLN A 277 -7.00 -9.08 -25.29
C GLN A 277 -6.10 -8.21 -24.37
N MET A 278 -5.97 -6.92 -24.68
CA MET A 278 -5.37 -5.93 -23.77
C MET A 278 -6.12 -5.84 -22.44
N ASN A 279 -5.38 -5.94 -21.33
CA ASN A 279 -5.82 -5.66 -19.97
C ASN A 279 -4.78 -4.74 -19.29
N ARG A 280 -5.00 -3.43 -19.31
CA ARG A 280 -3.97 -2.44 -18.96
C ARG A 280 -4.43 -1.44 -17.90
N LEU A 281 -3.59 -1.18 -16.91
CA LEU A 281 -3.71 -0.09 -15.94
C LEU A 281 -2.80 1.08 -16.36
N VAL A 282 -3.41 2.21 -16.69
CA VAL A 282 -2.73 3.48 -16.91
C VAL A 282 -2.79 4.30 -15.64
N GLN A 283 -1.63 4.43 -15.00
CA GLN A 283 -1.48 5.20 -13.78
C GLN A 283 -0.76 6.51 -14.08
N GLY A 284 -1.23 7.61 -13.50
CA GLY A 284 -0.53 8.87 -13.60
C GLY A 284 -1.11 9.91 -12.67
N ASP A 285 -0.35 10.96 -12.41
CA ASP A 285 -0.79 12.01 -11.50
C ASP A 285 -2.09 12.71 -12.00
N VAL A 286 -2.82 13.37 -11.10
CA VAL A 286 -3.98 14.19 -11.43
C VAL A 286 -3.54 15.25 -12.45
N GLY A 287 -4.13 15.23 -13.65
CA GLY A 287 -3.78 16.16 -14.73
C GLY A 287 -2.57 15.77 -15.58
N SER A 288 -2.06 14.53 -15.47
CA SER A 288 -1.07 13.98 -16.41
C SER A 288 -1.63 13.70 -17.82
N GLY A 289 -2.92 13.93 -18.04
CA GLY A 289 -3.58 13.73 -19.34
C GLY A 289 -4.02 12.29 -19.62
N LYS A 290 -4.29 11.47 -18.61
CA LYS A 290 -4.82 10.09 -18.82
C LYS A 290 -6.02 10.04 -19.77
N THR A 291 -6.92 11.01 -19.66
CA THR A 291 -8.11 11.12 -20.51
C THR A 291 -7.80 11.25 -22.00
N ILE A 292 -6.74 11.97 -22.42
CA ILE A 292 -6.44 12.10 -23.85
C ILE A 292 -5.93 10.78 -24.44
N VAL A 293 -5.20 10.00 -23.65
CA VAL A 293 -4.75 8.66 -24.02
C VAL A 293 -5.95 7.72 -24.21
N ALA A 294 -6.92 7.76 -23.28
CA ALA A 294 -8.16 7.00 -23.40
C ALA A 294 -9.01 7.42 -24.60
N MET A 295 -9.15 8.73 -24.87
CA MET A 295 -9.88 9.24 -26.04
C MET A 295 -9.24 8.78 -27.34
N ALA A 296 -7.91 8.80 -27.45
CA ALA A 296 -7.21 8.32 -28.64
C ALA A 296 -7.43 6.82 -28.87
N ALA A 297 -7.40 6.01 -27.81
CA ALA A 297 -7.69 4.58 -27.89
C ALA A 297 -9.14 4.31 -28.31
N LEU A 298 -10.11 5.04 -27.74
CA LEU A 298 -11.51 4.94 -28.14
C LEU A 298 -11.74 5.44 -29.56
N TYR A 299 -11.03 6.48 -30.02
CA TYR A 299 -11.12 6.92 -31.39
C TYR A 299 -10.58 5.87 -32.38
N ALA A 300 -9.48 5.18 -32.04
CA ALA A 300 -8.96 4.08 -32.84
C ALA A 300 -9.98 2.93 -32.98
N VAL A 301 -10.73 2.62 -31.92
CA VAL A 301 -11.81 1.63 -31.94
C VAL A 301 -12.89 2.00 -32.96
N VAL A 302 -13.30 3.28 -32.96
CA VAL A 302 -14.33 3.78 -33.88
C VAL A 302 -13.83 3.80 -35.33
N THR A 303 -12.55 4.11 -35.57
CA THR A 303 -11.99 4.10 -36.92
C THR A 303 -11.99 2.72 -37.57
N GLU A 304 -12.00 1.66 -36.76
CA GLU A 304 -12.12 0.26 -37.18
C GLU A 304 -13.58 -0.25 -37.23
N GLY A 305 -14.57 0.62 -36.97
CA GLY A 305 -16.00 0.30 -37.06
C GLY A 305 -16.56 -0.41 -35.82
N PHE A 306 -15.87 -0.36 -34.69
CA PHE A 306 -16.33 -0.92 -33.42
C PHE A 306 -16.82 0.16 -32.45
N GLN A 307 -17.50 -0.28 -31.38
CA GLN A 307 -17.99 0.60 -30.32
C GLN A 307 -17.05 0.62 -29.11
N GLY A 308 -16.99 1.76 -28.44
CA GLY A 308 -16.24 1.96 -27.20
C GLY A 308 -17.13 2.43 -26.05
N ALA A 309 -16.71 2.14 -24.82
CA ALA A 309 -17.36 2.62 -23.61
C ALA A 309 -16.38 3.33 -22.67
N PHE A 310 -16.80 4.46 -22.10
CA PHE A 310 -16.07 5.17 -21.06
C PHE A 310 -16.93 5.26 -19.80
N MET A 311 -16.46 4.64 -18.72
CA MET A 311 -17.16 4.61 -17.45
C MET A 311 -16.52 5.56 -16.43
N ALA A 312 -17.35 6.47 -15.90
CA ALA A 312 -16.97 7.43 -14.87
C ALA A 312 -17.65 7.10 -13.51
N PRO A 313 -16.99 7.41 -12.37
CA PRO A 313 -17.48 7.17 -11.00
C PRO A 313 -18.75 7.93 -10.63
N THR A 314 -18.98 9.11 -11.20
CA THR A 314 -20.14 9.96 -10.88
C THR A 314 -20.79 10.49 -12.14
N GLU A 315 -22.09 10.79 -12.07
CA GLU A 315 -22.82 11.35 -13.20
C GLU A 315 -22.27 12.71 -13.65
N VAL A 316 -21.77 13.49 -12.70
CA VAL A 316 -21.11 14.76 -12.94
C VAL A 316 -19.86 14.56 -13.80
N LEU A 317 -18.99 13.62 -13.43
CA LEU A 317 -17.79 13.34 -14.23
C LEU A 317 -18.18 12.73 -15.59
N ALA A 318 -19.19 11.87 -15.64
CA ALA A 318 -19.70 11.32 -16.90
C ALA A 318 -20.19 12.44 -17.85
N ARG A 319 -20.94 13.43 -17.35
CA ARG A 319 -21.39 14.59 -18.14
C ARG A 319 -20.23 15.46 -18.61
N GLN A 320 -19.23 15.68 -17.75
CA GLN A 320 -18.05 16.45 -18.13
C GLN A 320 -17.30 15.73 -19.26
N GLN A 321 -16.99 14.45 -19.07
CA GLN A 321 -16.30 13.64 -20.08
C GLN A 321 -17.10 13.55 -21.37
N TYR A 322 -18.42 13.36 -21.29
CA TYR A 322 -19.28 13.39 -22.47
C TYR A 322 -19.13 14.70 -23.27
N ASN A 323 -19.16 15.85 -22.61
CA ASN A 323 -18.97 17.15 -23.28
C ASN A 323 -17.57 17.29 -23.89
N ASP A 324 -16.52 16.84 -23.18
CA ASP A 324 -15.14 16.91 -23.64
C ASP A 324 -14.91 15.99 -24.86
N PHE A 325 -15.43 14.76 -24.81
CA PHE A 325 -15.42 13.80 -25.92
C PHE A 325 -16.18 14.36 -27.12
N ARG A 326 -17.39 14.88 -26.89
CA ARG A 326 -18.23 15.46 -27.93
C ARG A 326 -17.51 16.59 -28.67
N LYS A 327 -16.93 17.54 -27.92
CA LYS A 327 -16.21 18.69 -28.47
C LYS A 327 -15.02 18.29 -29.34
N MET A 328 -14.32 17.21 -29.00
CA MET A 328 -13.12 16.77 -29.72
C MET A 328 -13.40 15.77 -30.84
N LEU A 329 -14.41 14.90 -30.70
CA LEU A 329 -14.63 13.76 -31.60
C LEU A 329 -15.83 13.91 -32.55
N GLU A 330 -16.87 14.68 -32.21
CA GLU A 330 -17.97 14.94 -33.16
C GLU A 330 -17.51 15.63 -34.45
N PRO A 331 -16.56 16.61 -34.42
CA PRO A 331 -16.02 17.19 -35.66
C PRO A 331 -15.33 16.16 -36.58
N LEU A 332 -14.94 15.01 -36.03
CA LEU A 332 -14.32 13.89 -36.75
C LEU A 332 -15.35 12.85 -37.22
N GLY A 333 -16.65 13.10 -37.01
CA GLY A 333 -17.75 12.23 -37.41
C GLY A 333 -18.13 11.16 -36.38
N VAL A 334 -17.60 11.22 -35.15
CA VAL A 334 -17.88 10.24 -34.10
C VAL A 334 -19.14 10.63 -33.32
N LYS A 335 -20.07 9.69 -33.16
CA LYS A 335 -21.28 9.86 -32.36
C LYS A 335 -21.05 9.42 -30.93
N VAL A 336 -21.03 10.39 -30.03
CA VAL A 336 -20.86 10.16 -28.59
C VAL A 336 -22.22 10.17 -27.90
N GLY A 337 -22.52 9.15 -27.10
CA GLY A 337 -23.73 9.04 -26.27
C GLY A 337 -23.43 9.23 -24.78
N LEU A 338 -24.47 9.55 -24.01
CA LEU A 338 -24.42 9.66 -22.55
C LEU A 338 -25.44 8.69 -21.92
N LEU A 339 -25.02 7.87 -20.97
CA LEU A 339 -25.90 6.99 -20.19
C LEU A 339 -25.67 7.12 -18.68
N ILE A 340 -26.62 7.74 -17.99
CA ILE A 340 -26.57 8.00 -16.53
C ILE A 340 -27.92 7.75 -15.86
N GLY A 341 -27.92 7.58 -14.54
CA GLY A 341 -29.12 7.23 -13.76
C GLY A 341 -30.19 8.32 -13.74
N SER A 342 -29.79 9.59 -13.75
CA SER A 342 -30.70 10.75 -13.74
C SER A 342 -31.41 11.06 -15.07
N GLN A 343 -31.10 10.36 -16.17
CA GLN A 343 -31.73 10.61 -17.46
C GLN A 343 -33.21 10.24 -17.48
N LYS A 344 -34.01 10.99 -18.26
CA LYS A 344 -35.42 10.66 -18.49
C LYS A 344 -35.52 9.32 -19.22
N LYS A 345 -36.58 8.57 -18.95
CA LYS A 345 -36.80 7.23 -19.55
C LYS A 345 -36.68 7.25 -21.07
N LYS A 346 -37.33 8.21 -21.75
CA LYS A 346 -37.27 8.34 -23.21
C LYS A 346 -35.86 8.52 -23.75
N GLU A 347 -35.05 9.39 -23.12
CA GLU A 347 -33.65 9.62 -23.52
C GLU A 347 -32.82 8.34 -23.36
N ARG A 348 -33.03 7.63 -22.26
CA ARG A 348 -32.34 6.38 -21.95
C ARG A 348 -32.69 5.27 -22.93
N ASP A 349 -33.97 5.13 -23.26
CA ASP A 349 -34.47 4.12 -24.21
C ASP A 349 -33.89 4.37 -25.62
N THR A 350 -33.81 5.63 -26.06
CA THR A 350 -33.13 5.99 -27.31
C THR A 350 -31.64 5.63 -27.30
N MET A 351 -30.95 5.80 -26.17
CA MET A 351 -29.54 5.39 -26.06
C MET A 351 -29.38 3.87 -26.10
N TYR A 352 -30.29 3.09 -25.50
CA TYR A 352 -30.26 1.63 -25.58
C TYR A 352 -30.46 1.14 -27.01
N GLU A 353 -31.44 1.70 -27.72
CA GLU A 353 -31.66 1.43 -29.15
C GLU A 353 -30.43 1.82 -29.98
N GLY A 354 -29.82 2.96 -29.66
CA GLY A 354 -28.63 3.45 -30.34
C GLY A 354 -27.42 2.54 -30.17
N LEU A 355 -27.23 1.98 -28.97
CA LEU A 355 -26.18 1.02 -28.67
C LEU A 355 -26.38 -0.32 -29.39
N ALA A 356 -27.60 -0.85 -29.35
CA ALA A 356 -27.94 -2.13 -29.96
C ALA A 356 -27.90 -2.08 -31.50
N SER A 357 -28.21 -0.92 -32.08
CA SER A 357 -28.16 -0.67 -33.53
C SER A 357 -26.78 -0.24 -34.06
N GLY A 358 -25.80 0.00 -33.18
CA GLY A 358 -24.48 0.51 -33.55
C GLY A 358 -24.47 1.97 -34.02
N THR A 359 -25.56 2.72 -33.83
CA THR A 359 -25.62 4.13 -34.24
C THR A 359 -24.90 5.06 -33.26
N VAL A 360 -24.57 4.60 -32.05
CA VAL A 360 -23.69 5.29 -31.10
C VAL A 360 -22.33 4.62 -31.09
N ASP A 361 -21.28 5.39 -31.38
CA ASP A 361 -19.91 4.87 -31.51
C ASP A 361 -19.21 4.78 -30.15
N ILE A 362 -19.33 5.82 -29.32
CA ILE A 362 -18.74 5.88 -27.98
C ILE A 362 -19.82 6.18 -26.96
N MET A 363 -19.94 5.35 -25.94
CA MET A 363 -20.87 5.59 -24.84
C MET A 363 -20.14 6.03 -23.56
N VAL A 364 -20.44 7.23 -23.08
CA VAL A 364 -19.94 7.73 -21.79
C VAL A 364 -21.02 7.54 -20.72
N GLY A 365 -20.68 6.98 -19.57
CA GLY A 365 -21.70 6.72 -18.55
C GLY A 365 -21.17 6.34 -17.18
N THR A 366 -22.08 6.05 -16.26
CA THR A 366 -21.76 5.54 -14.93
C THR A 366 -21.97 4.02 -14.86
N HIS A 367 -22.18 3.46 -13.66
CA HIS A 367 -22.58 2.06 -13.45
C HIS A 367 -23.82 1.64 -14.27
N ALA A 368 -24.60 2.59 -14.79
CA ALA A 368 -25.69 2.34 -15.74
C ALA A 368 -25.25 1.53 -16.97
N LEU A 369 -24.00 1.66 -17.43
CA LEU A 369 -23.46 0.89 -18.56
C LEU A 369 -23.42 -0.63 -18.29
N ILE A 370 -23.33 -1.02 -17.03
CA ILE A 370 -23.19 -2.42 -16.61
C ILE A 370 -24.55 -3.10 -16.42
N GLN A 371 -25.65 -2.34 -16.32
CA GLN A 371 -27.00 -2.90 -16.13
C GLN A 371 -27.43 -3.80 -17.29
N GLU A 372 -28.11 -4.92 -17.02
CA GLU A 372 -28.47 -5.95 -18.03
C GLU A 372 -29.07 -5.40 -19.34
N LYS A 373 -29.85 -4.33 -19.27
CA LYS A 373 -30.51 -3.71 -20.43
C LYS A 373 -29.57 -3.07 -21.45
N THR A 374 -28.33 -2.78 -21.06
CA THR A 374 -27.34 -2.15 -21.93
C THR A 374 -26.67 -3.22 -22.80
N ILE A 375 -27.08 -3.29 -24.07
CA ILE A 375 -26.57 -4.24 -25.08
C ILE A 375 -25.86 -3.44 -26.17
N PHE A 376 -24.61 -3.80 -26.44
CA PHE A 376 -23.81 -3.22 -27.53
C PHE A 376 -23.86 -4.13 -28.75
N GLN A 377 -23.71 -3.57 -29.95
CA GLN A 377 -23.56 -4.36 -31.16
C GLN A 377 -22.16 -5.00 -31.22
N ASN A 378 -21.10 -4.18 -31.14
CA ASN A 378 -19.70 -4.62 -31.22
C ASN A 378 -18.81 -3.81 -30.27
N LEU A 379 -18.93 -4.03 -28.96
CA LEU A 379 -18.09 -3.36 -27.96
C LEU A 379 -16.68 -3.96 -27.98
N ALA A 380 -15.67 -3.15 -28.31
CA ALA A 380 -14.29 -3.61 -28.45
C ALA A 380 -13.31 -2.98 -27.43
N LEU A 381 -13.66 -1.88 -26.78
CA LEU A 381 -12.86 -1.26 -25.71
C LEU A 381 -13.74 -0.71 -24.60
N VAL A 382 -13.37 -1.04 -23.36
CA VAL A 382 -13.95 -0.45 -22.15
C VAL A 382 -12.87 0.30 -21.38
N VAL A 383 -13.10 1.59 -21.18
CA VAL A 383 -12.26 2.45 -20.35
C VAL A 383 -12.96 2.70 -19.01
N THR A 384 -12.25 2.52 -17.90
CA THR A 384 -12.77 2.85 -16.56
C THR A 384 -11.88 3.89 -15.87
N ASP A 385 -12.47 4.95 -15.35
CA ASP A 385 -11.76 6.00 -14.61
C ASP A 385 -11.98 5.86 -13.08
N GLU A 386 -10.93 6.06 -12.30
CA GLU A 386 -10.91 5.96 -10.82
C GLU A 386 -11.48 4.65 -10.25
N GLN A 387 -10.75 3.55 -10.51
CA GLN A 387 -11.17 2.18 -10.21
C GLN A 387 -11.57 1.89 -8.75
N HIS A 388 -11.04 2.60 -7.75
CA HIS A 388 -11.21 2.24 -6.33
C HIS A 388 -12.66 2.20 -5.82
N ARG A 389 -13.62 2.71 -6.61
CA ARG A 389 -15.06 2.66 -6.28
C ARG A 389 -15.82 1.52 -6.98
N PHE A 390 -15.18 0.76 -7.87
CA PHE A 390 -15.81 -0.26 -8.70
C PHE A 390 -15.29 -1.66 -8.34
N GLY A 391 -16.17 -2.52 -7.81
CA GLY A 391 -15.81 -3.86 -7.34
C GLY A 391 -15.43 -4.82 -8.46
N VAL A 392 -14.68 -5.88 -8.11
CA VAL A 392 -14.19 -6.92 -9.04
C VAL A 392 -15.30 -7.51 -9.91
N ASN A 393 -16.48 -7.75 -9.33
CA ASN A 393 -17.64 -8.34 -10.01
C ASN A 393 -18.21 -7.47 -11.15
N GLN A 394 -18.08 -6.15 -11.05
CA GLN A 394 -18.57 -5.22 -12.07
C GLN A 394 -17.70 -5.27 -13.35
N ARG A 395 -16.40 -5.58 -13.21
CA ARG A 395 -15.49 -5.79 -14.35
C ARG A 395 -15.89 -7.03 -15.15
N LYS A 396 -16.23 -8.11 -14.46
CA LYS A 396 -16.66 -9.37 -15.09
C LYS A 396 -17.96 -9.19 -15.89
N ALA A 397 -18.92 -8.45 -15.36
CA ALA A 397 -20.17 -8.14 -16.05
C ALA A 397 -19.99 -7.30 -17.34
N LEU A 398 -18.99 -6.41 -17.39
CA LEU A 398 -18.64 -5.67 -18.63
C LEU A 398 -17.93 -6.56 -19.65
N GLN A 399 -17.08 -7.48 -19.19
CA GLN A 399 -16.37 -8.43 -20.03
C GLN A 399 -17.34 -9.39 -20.76
N GLU A 400 -18.42 -9.79 -20.08
CA GLU A 400 -19.43 -10.72 -20.61
C GLU A 400 -20.36 -10.09 -21.66
N LYS A 401 -20.45 -8.75 -21.73
CA LYS A 401 -21.39 -8.04 -22.61
C LYS A 401 -20.93 -7.78 -24.05
N GLY A 402 -19.62 -7.82 -24.31
CA GLY A 402 -19.03 -7.38 -25.59
C GLY A 402 -18.26 -8.45 -26.34
N GLY A 403 -18.41 -9.73 -26.01
CA GLY A 403 -17.60 -10.78 -26.63
C GLY A 403 -16.10 -10.67 -26.29
N MET A 404 -15.78 -10.16 -25.08
CA MET A 404 -14.43 -9.91 -24.55
C MET A 404 -13.70 -8.67 -25.11
N PRO A 405 -14.21 -7.44 -24.83
CA PRO A 405 -13.56 -6.19 -25.24
C PRO A 405 -12.21 -5.97 -24.55
N HIS A 406 -11.30 -5.22 -25.16
CA HIS A 406 -10.12 -4.70 -24.47
C HIS A 406 -10.48 -3.89 -23.22
N ILE A 407 -9.66 -3.98 -22.18
CA ILE A 407 -9.87 -3.29 -20.91
C ILE A 407 -8.73 -2.31 -20.65
N LEU A 408 -9.10 -1.04 -20.46
CA LEU A 408 -8.20 0.02 -20.06
C LEU A 408 -8.69 0.64 -18.75
N VAL A 409 -7.90 0.55 -17.70
CA VAL A 409 -8.23 1.12 -16.40
C VAL A 409 -7.34 2.31 -16.12
N MET A 410 -7.90 3.38 -15.58
CA MET A 410 -7.17 4.59 -15.21
C MET A 410 -7.28 4.85 -13.71
N SER A 411 -6.18 5.29 -13.12
CA SER A 411 -6.14 5.72 -11.72
C SER A 411 -5.37 7.01 -11.57
N ALA A 412 -5.91 7.97 -10.82
CA ALA A 412 -5.17 9.18 -10.47
C ALA A 412 -4.36 9.05 -9.18
N THR A 413 -4.64 8.04 -8.34
CA THR A 413 -3.80 7.72 -7.18
C THR A 413 -2.51 7.06 -7.67
N PRO A 414 -1.35 7.69 -7.47
CA PRO A 414 -0.11 7.05 -7.82
C PRO A 414 0.17 5.94 -6.81
N ILE A 415 -0.07 4.68 -7.16
CA ILE A 415 0.35 3.52 -6.38
C ILE A 415 1.81 3.21 -6.77
N PRO A 416 2.71 2.90 -5.83
CA PRO A 416 4.05 2.47 -6.21
C PRO A 416 3.96 1.32 -7.20
N ARG A 417 4.69 1.38 -8.32
CA ARG A 417 4.64 0.37 -9.41
C ARG A 417 4.69 -1.05 -8.86
N THR A 418 5.56 -1.24 -7.89
CA THR A 418 5.80 -2.50 -7.20
C THR A 418 4.53 -3.04 -6.52
N LEU A 419 3.77 -2.17 -5.85
CA LEU A 419 2.51 -2.52 -5.20
C LEU A 419 1.39 -2.72 -6.23
N ALA A 420 1.37 -1.93 -7.30
CA ALA A 420 0.40 -2.09 -8.39
C ALA A 420 0.55 -3.46 -9.11
N ILE A 421 1.77 -3.98 -9.28
CA ILE A 421 2.00 -5.33 -9.84
C ILE A 421 1.39 -6.42 -8.94
N ILE A 422 1.46 -6.24 -7.62
CA ILE A 422 0.92 -7.19 -6.65
C ILE A 422 -0.61 -7.12 -6.64
N MET A 423 -1.16 -5.90 -6.52
CA MET A 423 -2.60 -5.66 -6.39
C MET A 423 -3.39 -5.95 -7.68
N TYR A 424 -2.76 -5.70 -8.82
CA TYR A 424 -3.39 -5.82 -10.13
C TYR A 424 -2.61 -6.79 -11.02
N GLY A 425 -2.15 -7.92 -10.46
CA GLY A 425 -1.28 -8.89 -11.13
C GLY A 425 -1.82 -9.45 -12.46
N ASP A 426 -3.09 -9.21 -12.78
CA ASP A 426 -3.73 -9.51 -14.06
C ASP A 426 -3.61 -8.39 -15.12
N LEU A 427 -3.18 -7.19 -14.74
CA LEU A 427 -3.04 -6.01 -15.60
C LEU A 427 -1.57 -5.74 -15.96
N ASP A 428 -1.37 -5.27 -17.19
CA ASP A 428 -0.12 -4.62 -17.58
C ASP A 428 -0.15 -3.14 -17.18
N ILE A 429 0.97 -2.61 -16.67
CA ILE A 429 1.00 -1.29 -16.04
C ILE A 429 1.77 -0.31 -16.90
N SER A 430 1.12 0.79 -17.26
CA SER A 430 1.72 1.97 -17.87
C SER A 430 1.76 3.11 -16.86
N ILE A 431 2.90 3.81 -16.79
CA ILE A 431 3.11 4.93 -15.88
C ILE A 431 3.24 6.22 -16.67
N MET A 432 2.45 7.21 -16.30
CA MET A 432 2.45 8.58 -16.80
C MET A 432 2.93 9.52 -15.69
N ASP A 433 4.25 9.63 -15.55
CA ASP A 433 4.99 10.39 -14.54
C ASP A 433 5.33 11.84 -14.96
N GLU A 434 5.05 12.21 -16.21
CA GLU A 434 5.27 13.57 -16.72
C GLU A 434 3.99 14.42 -16.72
N LEU A 435 4.08 15.65 -16.19
CA LEU A 435 3.03 16.67 -16.31
C LEU A 435 3.18 17.48 -17.61
N PRO A 436 2.09 17.99 -18.20
CA PRO A 436 2.16 18.87 -19.37
C PRO A 436 3.00 20.14 -19.11
N LYS A 437 3.83 20.55 -20.09
CA LYS A 437 4.83 21.64 -19.96
C LYS A 437 4.28 23.00 -19.48
N ASN A 438 3.01 23.31 -19.74
CA ASN A 438 2.40 24.60 -19.41
C ASN A 438 1.76 24.66 -18.02
N ARG A 439 1.93 23.63 -17.18
CA ARG A 439 1.31 23.59 -15.86
C ARG A 439 2.24 24.15 -14.79
N LEU A 440 1.81 25.21 -14.11
CA LEU A 440 2.55 25.79 -12.98
C LEU A 440 2.47 24.85 -11.76
N PRO A 441 3.59 24.62 -11.04
CA PRO A 441 3.58 23.82 -9.83
C PRO A 441 2.78 24.52 -8.73
N ILE A 442 2.06 23.75 -7.91
CA ILE A 442 1.28 24.29 -6.80
C ILE A 442 2.24 24.69 -5.68
N LYS A 443 2.06 25.89 -5.12
CA LYS A 443 2.82 26.35 -3.96
C LYS A 443 2.16 25.84 -2.70
N ASN A 444 2.85 24.96 -1.99
CA ASN A 444 2.33 24.27 -0.82
C ASN A 444 2.89 24.92 0.46
N CYS A 445 2.05 25.07 1.49
CA CYS A 445 2.52 25.43 2.83
C CYS A 445 1.78 24.62 3.90
N VAL A 446 2.52 24.21 4.93
CA VAL A 446 1.98 23.55 6.12
C VAL A 446 2.08 24.55 7.26
N VAL A 447 0.94 24.86 7.87
CA VAL A 447 0.84 25.95 8.86
C VAL A 447 -0.03 25.54 10.05
N GLY A 448 0.29 26.07 11.23
CA GLY A 448 -0.51 25.86 12.43
C GLY A 448 -1.68 26.84 12.55
N ASN A 449 -2.54 26.63 13.54
CA ASN A 449 -3.74 27.44 13.81
C ASN A 449 -3.47 28.95 13.89
N GLY A 450 -2.32 29.38 14.41
CA GLY A 450 -1.94 30.80 14.50
C GLY A 450 -1.82 31.52 13.14
N TYR A 451 -1.64 30.79 12.03
CA TYR A 451 -1.52 31.36 10.69
C TYR A 451 -2.88 31.67 10.03
N ARG A 452 -3.99 31.23 10.64
CA ARG A 452 -5.35 31.34 10.07
C ARG A 452 -5.73 32.77 9.62
N PRO A 453 -5.48 33.85 10.39
CA PRO A 453 -5.78 35.20 9.92
C PRO A 453 -4.99 35.60 8.66
N THR A 454 -3.76 35.11 8.50
CA THR A 454 -2.94 35.37 7.31
C THR A 454 -3.44 34.57 6.12
N ALA A 455 -3.85 33.31 6.31
CA ALA A 455 -4.50 32.53 5.27
C ALA A 455 -5.79 33.21 4.76
N TYR A 456 -6.58 33.78 5.68
CA TYR A 456 -7.85 34.45 5.31
C TYR A 456 -7.59 35.69 4.45
N ARG A 457 -6.67 36.57 4.88
CA ARG A 457 -6.25 37.74 4.08
C ARG A 457 -5.71 37.35 2.70
N PHE A 458 -4.98 36.23 2.63
CA PHE A 458 -4.47 35.72 1.37
C PHE A 458 -5.60 35.26 0.43
N MET A 459 -6.61 34.55 0.96
CA MET A 459 -7.79 34.14 0.21
C MET A 459 -8.58 35.35 -0.30
N GLU A 460 -8.78 36.39 0.53
CA GLU A 460 -9.46 37.62 0.12
C GLU A 460 -8.75 38.30 -1.06
N LYS A 461 -7.42 38.42 -1.02
CA LYS A 461 -6.64 38.99 -2.12
C LYS A 461 -6.81 38.20 -3.42
N GLN A 462 -6.84 36.88 -3.35
CA GLN A 462 -7.08 36.05 -4.54
C GLN A 462 -8.50 36.23 -5.10
N ILE A 463 -9.49 36.42 -4.23
CA ILE A 463 -10.88 36.68 -4.65
C ILE A 463 -11.02 38.07 -5.29
N GLU A 464 -10.31 39.08 -4.77
CA GLU A 464 -10.22 40.42 -5.37
C GLU A 464 -9.60 40.38 -6.79
N GLU A 465 -8.63 39.50 -7.01
CA GLU A 465 -8.06 39.20 -8.35
C GLU A 465 -9.01 38.37 -9.24
N GLY A 466 -10.22 38.09 -8.75
CA GLY A 466 -11.29 37.38 -9.44
C GLY A 466 -11.20 35.86 -9.41
N ARG A 467 -10.47 35.30 -8.44
CA ARG A 467 -10.28 33.86 -8.26
C ARG A 467 -11.27 33.28 -7.26
N GLN A 468 -11.25 31.95 -7.18
CA GLN A 468 -12.12 31.18 -6.30
C GLN A 468 -11.31 30.27 -5.38
N VAL A 469 -11.94 29.86 -4.28
CA VAL A 469 -11.26 29.16 -3.19
C VAL A 469 -12.05 27.94 -2.73
N TYR A 470 -11.34 26.84 -2.50
CA TYR A 470 -11.85 25.67 -1.81
C TYR A 470 -11.41 25.66 -0.35
N ILE A 471 -12.32 25.34 0.57
CA ILE A 471 -11.99 25.03 1.96
C ILE A 471 -12.49 23.62 2.27
N ILE A 472 -11.59 22.72 2.64
CA ILE A 472 -11.91 21.32 2.93
C ILE A 472 -11.84 21.06 4.43
N CYS A 473 -12.93 20.55 5.00
CA CYS A 473 -13.03 20.14 6.38
C CYS A 473 -13.08 18.60 6.48
N PRO A 474 -12.35 17.98 7.41
CA PRO A 474 -12.41 16.52 7.60
C PRO A 474 -13.75 16.09 8.17
N MET A 475 -14.12 14.85 7.85
CA MET A 475 -15.21 14.16 8.55
C MET A 475 -14.74 13.78 9.95
N VAL A 476 -15.65 13.83 10.92
CA VAL A 476 -15.40 13.37 12.30
C VAL A 476 -15.93 11.95 12.40
N GLU A 477 -15.06 11.00 12.72
CA GLU A 477 -15.35 9.55 12.71
C GLU A 477 -16.49 9.12 13.67
N GLU A 478 -16.92 9.98 14.61
CA GLU A 478 -17.84 9.58 15.68
C GLU A 478 -19.34 9.73 15.38
N SER A 479 -19.77 10.30 14.24
CA SER A 479 -21.15 10.17 13.72
C SER A 479 -21.33 10.99 12.44
N GLU A 480 -21.86 10.37 11.38
CA GLU A 480 -22.18 11.05 10.10
C GLU A 480 -23.15 12.26 10.28
N GLY A 481 -23.85 12.36 11.42
CA GLY A 481 -24.65 13.52 11.87
C GLY A 481 -23.87 14.82 12.01
N LEU A 482 -22.71 14.74 12.67
CA LEU A 482 -21.90 15.89 13.07
C LEU A 482 -21.19 16.58 11.90
N ASP A 483 -20.94 15.86 10.80
CA ASP A 483 -20.21 16.40 9.64
C ASP A 483 -20.94 17.53 8.90
N ALA A 484 -22.27 17.38 8.75
CA ALA A 484 -23.09 18.41 8.13
C ALA A 484 -23.18 19.65 9.03
N GLU A 485 -23.27 19.46 10.35
CA GLU A 485 -23.29 20.55 11.32
C GLU A 485 -21.95 21.30 11.34
N ASN A 486 -20.82 20.60 11.34
CA ASN A 486 -19.48 21.19 11.34
C ASN A 486 -19.22 22.09 10.11
N VAL A 487 -19.56 21.63 8.90
CA VAL A 487 -19.36 22.44 7.68
C VAL A 487 -20.29 23.65 7.65
N VAL A 488 -21.54 23.50 8.08
CA VAL A 488 -22.51 24.59 8.13
C VAL A 488 -22.11 25.63 9.18
N GLU A 489 -21.69 25.19 10.36
CA GLU A 489 -21.22 26.08 11.43
C GLU A 489 -19.93 26.81 11.02
N TYR A 490 -18.95 26.08 10.49
CA TYR A 490 -17.71 26.69 9.98
C TYR A 490 -18.01 27.73 8.89
N THR A 491 -18.96 27.45 7.99
CA THR A 491 -19.38 28.40 6.95
C THR A 491 -20.02 29.65 7.55
N LYS A 492 -20.84 29.52 8.59
CA LYS A 492 -21.43 30.66 9.32
C LYS A 492 -20.34 31.49 10.00
N GLU A 493 -19.35 30.85 10.63
CA GLU A 493 -18.22 31.57 11.21
C GLU A 493 -17.38 32.29 10.16
N LEU A 494 -17.12 31.63 9.03
CA LEU A 494 -16.32 32.19 7.96
C LEU A 494 -16.99 33.41 7.36
N LYS A 495 -18.31 33.38 7.16
CA LYS A 495 -19.12 34.54 6.73
C LYS A 495 -19.01 35.72 7.69
N LYS A 496 -18.86 35.50 8.99
CA LYS A 496 -18.65 36.57 9.99
C LYS A 496 -17.23 37.16 9.96
N LYS A 497 -16.24 36.38 9.52
CA LYS A 497 -14.81 36.74 9.56
C LYS A 497 -14.30 37.33 8.23
N MET A 498 -15.01 37.10 7.13
CA MET A 498 -14.69 37.56 5.78
C MET A 498 -15.49 38.82 5.41
N LYS A 499 -15.03 39.57 4.40
CA LYS A 499 -15.80 40.71 3.83
C LYS A 499 -17.19 40.27 3.36
N GLU A 500 -18.21 41.10 3.62
CA GLU A 500 -19.61 40.84 3.22
C GLU A 500 -19.81 40.68 1.71
N SER A 501 -18.90 41.23 0.89
CA SER A 501 -18.93 41.09 -0.56
C SER A 501 -18.54 39.70 -1.07
N ILE A 502 -17.96 38.84 -0.23
CA ILE A 502 -17.50 37.51 -0.61
C ILE A 502 -18.66 36.51 -0.50
N ARG A 503 -18.97 35.84 -1.61
CA ARG A 503 -20.07 34.87 -1.68
C ARG A 503 -19.55 33.50 -1.24
N ILE A 504 -20.01 33.05 -0.08
CA ILE A 504 -19.60 31.79 0.54
C ILE A 504 -20.78 30.82 0.58
N ASP A 505 -20.56 29.60 0.12
CA ASP A 505 -21.53 28.51 0.17
C ASP A 505 -20.87 27.22 0.67
N TYR A 506 -21.68 26.20 0.97
CA TYR A 506 -21.18 24.93 1.51
C TYR A 506 -21.69 23.71 0.76
N LEU A 507 -20.94 22.60 0.86
CA LEU A 507 -21.32 21.31 0.27
C LEU A 507 -20.95 20.17 1.21
N HIS A 508 -21.91 19.30 1.55
CA HIS A 508 -21.65 18.12 2.38
C HIS A 508 -22.30 16.84 1.82
N GLY A 509 -21.87 15.69 2.33
CA GLY A 509 -22.23 14.37 1.81
C GLY A 509 -23.74 14.05 1.84
N LYS A 510 -24.46 14.58 2.84
CA LYS A 510 -25.89 14.37 3.03
C LYS A 510 -26.82 15.16 2.10
N MET A 511 -26.32 16.15 1.34
CA MET A 511 -27.15 16.92 0.42
C MET A 511 -27.66 16.04 -0.72
N LYS A 512 -28.85 16.35 -1.24
CA LYS A 512 -29.40 15.61 -2.40
C LYS A 512 -28.51 15.85 -3.62
N GLY A 513 -28.42 14.85 -4.51
CA GLY A 513 -27.59 14.95 -5.72
C GLY A 513 -27.89 16.20 -6.55
N THR A 514 -29.17 16.56 -6.68
CA THR A 514 -29.62 17.77 -7.39
C THR A 514 -29.12 19.07 -6.77
N GLU A 515 -29.09 19.15 -5.43
CA GLU A 515 -28.60 20.33 -4.70
C GLU A 515 -27.08 20.49 -4.83
N LYS A 516 -26.34 19.38 -4.74
CA LYS A 516 -24.89 19.37 -4.97
C LYS A 516 -24.55 19.85 -6.38
N ASP A 517 -25.26 19.36 -7.38
CA ASP A 517 -25.06 19.72 -8.78
C ASP A 517 -25.32 21.22 -9.00
N GLU A 518 -26.34 21.79 -8.36
CA GLU A 518 -26.66 23.21 -8.45
C GLU A 518 -25.58 24.08 -7.82
N ILE A 519 -25.16 23.78 -6.58
CA ILE A 519 -24.09 24.52 -5.89
C ILE A 519 -22.79 24.46 -6.68
N MET A 520 -22.45 23.29 -7.21
CA MET A 520 -21.24 23.15 -8.02
C MET A 520 -21.31 23.89 -9.35
N LYS A 521 -22.49 24.00 -9.99
CA LYS A 521 -22.67 24.84 -11.18
C LYS A 521 -22.50 26.32 -10.85
N ARG A 522 -23.12 26.78 -9.76
CA ARG A 522 -22.98 28.16 -9.25
C ARG A 522 -21.51 28.47 -8.94
N PHE A 523 -20.80 27.54 -8.33
CA PHE A 523 -19.36 27.68 -8.11
C PHE A 523 -18.59 27.71 -9.44
N ALA A 524 -18.82 26.80 -10.38
CA ALA A 524 -18.14 26.84 -11.69
C ALA A 524 -18.41 28.14 -12.49
N ASN A 525 -19.59 28.73 -12.34
CA ASN A 525 -20.00 29.99 -12.96
C ASN A 525 -19.51 31.25 -12.22
N ARG A 526 -18.74 31.10 -11.14
CA ARG A 526 -18.26 32.21 -10.28
C ARG A 526 -19.42 33.00 -9.66
N GLU A 527 -20.50 32.32 -9.31
CA GLU A 527 -21.57 32.85 -8.46
C GLU A 527 -21.25 32.64 -6.96
N ILE A 528 -20.28 31.77 -6.68
CA ILE A 528 -19.74 31.49 -5.34
C ILE A 528 -18.22 31.67 -5.41
N ASP A 529 -17.66 32.45 -4.47
CA ASP A 529 -16.23 32.76 -4.41
C ASP A 529 -15.48 31.73 -3.53
N ILE A 530 -16.09 31.32 -2.41
CA ILE A 530 -15.54 30.29 -1.51
C ILE A 530 -16.53 29.14 -1.36
N LEU A 531 -16.09 27.92 -1.65
CA LEU A 531 -16.84 26.70 -1.38
C LEU A 531 -16.23 25.94 -0.21
N VAL A 532 -16.98 25.85 0.89
CA VAL A 532 -16.63 25.05 2.07
C VAL A 532 -17.20 23.64 1.91
N SER A 533 -16.39 22.59 2.04
CA SER A 533 -16.89 21.24 1.84
C SER A 533 -16.17 20.17 2.66
N THR A 534 -16.82 19.03 2.83
CA THR A 534 -16.15 17.81 3.27
C THR A 534 -15.33 17.17 2.13
N THR A 535 -14.80 15.97 2.36
CA THR A 535 -14.11 15.14 1.36
C THR A 535 -14.92 14.84 0.10
N VAL A 536 -16.21 15.18 0.06
CA VAL A 536 -17.15 14.88 -1.03
C VAL A 536 -16.76 15.55 -2.36
N ILE A 537 -15.92 16.60 -2.33
CA ILE A 537 -15.29 17.18 -3.54
C ILE A 537 -14.32 16.20 -4.24
N GLU A 538 -14.06 15.02 -3.65
CA GLU A 538 -13.18 13.97 -4.19
C GLU A 538 -13.46 13.59 -5.65
N VAL A 539 -14.64 13.85 -6.23
CA VAL A 539 -14.94 13.44 -7.61
C VAL A 539 -15.63 14.52 -8.44
N GLY A 540 -14.83 15.17 -9.31
CA GLY A 540 -15.22 15.23 -10.72
C GLY A 540 -15.62 16.58 -11.32
N ILE A 541 -15.35 17.73 -10.69
CA ILE A 541 -15.53 19.04 -11.37
C ILE A 541 -14.20 19.76 -11.47
N ASN A 542 -13.85 20.14 -12.71
CA ASN A 542 -12.75 21.03 -13.01
C ASN A 542 -13.22 22.49 -12.91
N VAL A 543 -12.68 23.26 -11.96
CA VAL A 543 -12.89 24.72 -11.89
C VAL A 543 -11.54 25.41 -12.13
N PRO A 544 -11.19 25.77 -13.38
CA PRO A 544 -9.88 26.34 -13.70
C PRO A 544 -9.57 27.66 -12.97
N ASN A 545 -10.61 28.39 -12.55
CA ASN A 545 -10.48 29.67 -11.85
C ASN A 545 -10.28 29.51 -10.32
N ALA A 546 -10.36 28.28 -9.79
CA ALA A 546 -10.04 28.01 -8.39
C ALA A 546 -8.52 27.93 -8.22
N THR A 547 -7.93 28.93 -7.56
CA THR A 547 -6.47 29.04 -7.38
C THR A 547 -6.00 28.68 -5.98
N VAL A 548 -6.88 28.70 -4.98
CA VAL A 548 -6.50 28.38 -3.59
C VAL A 548 -7.33 27.20 -3.08
N ILE A 549 -6.65 26.27 -2.42
CA ILE A 549 -7.28 25.26 -1.57
C ILE A 549 -6.70 25.33 -0.17
N MET A 550 -7.56 25.38 0.84
CA MET A 550 -7.19 25.29 2.24
C MET A 550 -7.80 24.02 2.83
N ILE A 551 -7.00 23.20 3.48
CA ILE A 551 -7.44 21.95 4.11
C ILE A 551 -7.29 22.11 5.62
N GLU A 552 -8.42 22.12 6.32
CA GLU A 552 -8.48 22.19 7.78
C GLU A 552 -8.11 20.84 8.40
N ASN A 553 -7.45 20.87 9.57
CA ASN A 553 -7.01 19.67 10.31
C ASN A 553 -6.42 18.59 9.38
N ALA A 554 -5.45 18.99 8.55
CA ALA A 554 -4.82 18.17 7.53
C ALA A 554 -4.24 16.86 8.09
N GLU A 555 -3.90 16.82 9.38
CA GLU A 555 -3.43 15.63 10.08
C GLU A 555 -4.45 14.48 10.12
N ARG A 556 -5.74 14.75 9.90
CA ARG A 556 -6.78 13.72 9.86
C ARG A 556 -6.89 12.99 8.52
N PHE A 557 -6.20 13.47 7.49
CA PHE A 557 -6.23 12.86 6.17
C PHE A 557 -4.96 12.05 5.88
N GLY A 558 -5.09 11.03 5.03
CA GLY A 558 -3.94 10.38 4.42
C GLY A 558 -3.21 11.28 3.43
N LEU A 559 -1.89 11.12 3.24
CA LEU A 559 -1.16 11.97 2.28
C LEU A 559 -1.67 11.77 0.85
N ALA A 560 -2.11 10.56 0.48
CA ALA A 560 -2.72 10.30 -0.82
C ALA A 560 -4.04 11.08 -1.03
N GLN A 561 -4.89 11.19 -0.01
CA GLN A 561 -6.12 11.98 -0.07
C GLN A 561 -5.82 13.47 -0.16
N LEU A 562 -4.87 13.96 0.64
CA LEU A 562 -4.41 15.35 0.57
C LEU A 562 -3.82 15.71 -0.79
N HIS A 563 -3.08 14.79 -1.42
CA HIS A 563 -2.57 14.95 -2.77
C HIS A 563 -3.69 15.08 -3.81
N GLN A 564 -4.72 14.23 -3.73
CA GLN A 564 -5.90 14.33 -4.61
C GLN A 564 -6.68 15.63 -4.41
N LEU A 565 -6.91 16.04 -3.16
CA LEU A 565 -7.57 17.29 -2.83
C LEU A 565 -6.77 18.48 -3.39
N ARG A 566 -5.45 18.49 -3.19
CA ARG A 566 -4.54 19.48 -3.78
C ARG A 566 -4.68 19.54 -5.31
N GLY A 567 -4.81 18.40 -5.98
CA GLY A 567 -5.01 18.30 -7.43
C GLY A 567 -6.32 18.90 -7.97
N ARG A 568 -7.20 19.41 -7.09
CA ARG A 568 -8.41 20.17 -7.47
C ARG A 568 -8.11 21.60 -7.91
N VAL A 569 -6.96 22.16 -7.52
CA VAL A 569 -6.47 23.47 -7.99
C VAL A 569 -5.31 23.29 -8.98
N GLY A 570 -4.84 24.38 -9.60
CA GLY A 570 -3.74 24.32 -10.56
C GLY A 570 -4.13 23.78 -11.93
N ARG A 571 -5.38 24.05 -12.35
CA ARG A 571 -5.93 23.64 -13.66
C ARG A 571 -6.07 24.79 -14.65
N GLY A 572 -5.96 26.04 -14.19
CA GLY A 572 -5.90 27.24 -15.03
C GLY A 572 -4.46 27.71 -15.30
N SER A 573 -4.34 28.87 -15.96
CA SER A 573 -3.05 29.52 -16.23
C SER A 573 -2.47 30.26 -15.02
N HIS A 574 -3.23 30.41 -13.95
CA HIS A 574 -2.84 31.18 -12.77
C HIS A 574 -2.13 30.31 -11.72
N GLN A 575 -1.17 30.92 -11.03
CA GLN A 575 -0.46 30.28 -9.93
C GLN A 575 -1.46 29.82 -8.87
N SER A 576 -1.38 28.54 -8.49
CA SER A 576 -2.24 27.95 -7.47
C SER A 576 -1.49 27.66 -6.18
N TYR A 577 -2.24 27.62 -5.08
CA TYR A 577 -1.73 27.55 -3.72
C TYR A 577 -2.51 26.51 -2.91
N CYS A 578 -1.80 25.72 -2.11
CA CYS A 578 -2.38 24.74 -1.20
C CYS A 578 -1.90 24.99 0.22
N ILE A 579 -2.85 25.23 1.13
CA ILE A 579 -2.62 25.54 2.54
C ILE A 579 -3.09 24.35 3.37
N PHE A 580 -2.16 23.65 4.01
CA PHE A 580 -2.45 22.56 4.94
C PHE A 580 -2.44 23.10 6.38
N MET A 581 -3.62 23.28 6.97
CA MET A 581 -3.76 23.71 8.36
C MET A 581 -3.66 22.49 9.28
N THR A 582 -2.75 22.52 10.26
CA THR A 582 -2.64 21.46 11.29
C THR A 582 -3.05 21.98 12.66
N GLY A 583 -3.91 21.21 13.34
CA GLY A 583 -4.25 21.42 14.75
C GLY A 583 -3.27 20.76 15.73
N SER A 584 -2.38 19.90 15.24
CA SER A 584 -1.43 19.13 16.06
C SER A 584 -0.06 19.78 16.14
N ASP A 585 0.52 19.78 17.34
CA ASP A 585 1.90 20.19 17.59
C ASP A 585 2.93 19.05 17.59
N LYS A 586 2.49 17.81 17.38
CA LYS A 586 3.39 16.64 17.32
C LYS A 586 4.35 16.73 16.14
N GLN A 587 5.63 16.46 16.41
CA GLN A 587 6.70 16.53 15.41
C GLN A 587 6.49 15.54 14.25
N GLU A 588 6.08 14.31 14.56
CA GLU A 588 5.79 13.24 13.57
C GLU A 588 4.72 13.66 12.56
N VAL A 589 3.65 14.34 13.02
CA VAL A 589 2.57 14.85 12.17
C VAL A 589 3.07 15.98 11.26
N LYS A 590 3.90 16.88 11.78
CA LYS A 590 4.51 17.97 11.01
C LYS A 590 5.48 17.42 9.96
N GLU A 591 6.29 16.43 10.30
CA GLU A 591 7.20 15.75 9.37
C GLU A 591 6.44 15.06 8.24
N ARG A 592 5.38 14.32 8.57
CA ARG A 592 4.49 13.69 7.59
C ARG A 592 3.88 14.71 6.62
N LEU A 593 3.27 15.79 7.14
CA LEU A 593 2.65 16.83 6.30
C LEU A 593 3.68 17.63 5.49
N ASN A 594 4.89 17.82 6.01
CA ASN A 594 5.97 18.52 5.30
C ASN A 594 6.40 17.82 4.01
N ILE A 595 6.11 16.52 3.85
CA ILE A 595 6.34 15.79 2.59
C ILE A 595 5.51 16.40 1.45
N LEU A 596 4.24 16.73 1.72
CA LEU A 596 3.37 17.47 0.79
C LEU A 596 3.80 18.93 0.62
N GLY A 597 4.39 19.52 1.67
CA GLY A 597 4.96 20.87 1.61
C GLY A 597 6.14 20.97 0.63
N LYS A 598 6.98 19.93 0.56
CA LYS A 598 8.22 19.92 -0.22
C LYS A 598 8.08 19.33 -1.62
N SER A 599 7.11 18.46 -1.86
CA SER A 599 6.96 17.77 -3.15
C SER A 599 5.59 17.97 -3.77
N ASN A 600 5.57 18.16 -5.10
CA ASN A 600 4.37 18.11 -5.92
C ASN A 600 4.18 16.76 -6.61
N ASP A 601 5.16 15.87 -6.57
CA ASP A 601 5.12 14.57 -7.22
C ASP A 601 4.27 13.57 -6.42
N GLY A 602 3.13 13.18 -6.98
CA GLY A 602 2.23 12.23 -6.35
C GLY A 602 2.83 10.83 -6.15
N PHE A 603 3.77 10.38 -6.99
CA PHE A 603 4.46 9.10 -6.79
C PHE A 603 5.39 9.16 -5.59
N HIS A 604 6.16 10.25 -5.45
CA HIS A 604 6.98 10.49 -4.27
C HIS A 604 6.12 10.53 -2.99
N ILE A 605 5.00 11.27 -3.03
CA ILE A 605 4.10 11.40 -1.87
C ILE A 605 3.51 10.03 -1.48
N ALA A 606 3.07 9.23 -2.45
CA ALA A 606 2.50 7.92 -2.16
C ALA A 606 3.54 6.94 -1.58
N ASN A 607 4.78 6.94 -2.10
CA ASN A 607 5.87 6.14 -1.55
C ASN A 607 6.13 6.51 -0.08
N GLU A 608 6.17 7.80 0.24
CA GLU A 608 6.39 8.29 1.60
C GLU A 608 5.19 8.02 2.54
N ASP A 609 3.96 8.17 2.06
CA ASP A 609 2.74 7.83 2.81
C ASP A 609 2.73 6.36 3.23
N LEU A 610 3.09 5.47 2.30
CA LEU A 610 3.15 4.03 2.53
C LEU A 610 4.32 3.66 3.45
N ARG A 611 5.46 4.35 3.35
CA ARG A 611 6.59 4.17 4.28
C ARG A 611 6.21 4.55 5.71
N LEU A 612 5.48 5.64 5.90
CA LEU A 612 5.11 6.15 7.22
C LEU A 612 3.95 5.40 7.87
N ARG A 613 2.97 4.93 7.08
CA ARG A 613 1.80 4.19 7.60
C ARG A 613 2.12 2.74 7.97
N GLY A 614 3.16 2.16 7.37
CA GLY A 614 3.39 0.71 7.47
C GLY A 614 2.27 -0.10 6.79
N PRO A 615 2.38 -1.43 6.77
CA PRO A 615 1.54 -2.30 5.92
C PRO A 615 0.06 -2.37 6.32
N GLY A 616 -0.34 -1.83 7.47
CA GLY A 616 -1.64 -2.15 8.11
C GLY A 616 -2.85 -1.30 7.70
N ASP A 617 -2.67 -0.11 7.13
CA ASP A 617 -3.73 0.93 7.17
C ASP A 617 -4.30 1.34 5.81
N PHE A 618 -3.69 0.95 4.68
CA PHE A 618 -4.27 1.22 3.36
C PHE A 618 -5.46 0.31 3.02
N PHE A 619 -5.66 -0.67 3.88
CA PHE A 619 -6.34 -1.89 3.57
C PHE A 619 -7.30 -2.15 4.71
N GLY A 620 -8.61 -2.06 4.45
CA GLY A 620 -9.63 -2.71 5.29
C GLY A 620 -9.53 -4.25 5.24
N ILE A 621 -8.33 -4.78 5.05
CA ILE A 621 -7.98 -6.17 4.79
C ILE A 621 -7.83 -6.87 6.13
N ARG A 622 -8.97 -7.11 6.75
CA ARG A 622 -9.16 -8.33 7.55
C ARG A 622 -10.18 -9.29 6.93
N GLN A 623 -10.76 -8.96 5.77
CA GLN A 623 -11.86 -9.74 5.18
C GLN A 623 -11.50 -10.54 3.93
N SER A 624 -10.44 -10.20 3.18
CA SER A 624 -9.98 -10.96 2.03
C SER A 624 -8.64 -11.58 2.37
N GLY A 625 -8.58 -12.91 2.54
CA GLY A 625 -7.38 -13.66 2.92
C GLY A 625 -6.26 -13.60 1.87
N GLU A 626 -5.62 -12.45 1.71
CA GLU A 626 -4.48 -12.23 0.82
C GLU A 626 -3.24 -13.02 1.27
N MET A 627 -2.33 -13.22 0.31
CA MET A 627 -1.10 -13.98 0.48
C MET A 627 -0.16 -13.28 1.48
N ASP A 628 -0.22 -13.68 2.75
CA ASP A 628 0.73 -13.23 3.76
C ASP A 628 2.16 -13.66 3.37
N PHE A 629 3.01 -12.68 3.09
CA PHE A 629 4.46 -12.85 3.12
C PHE A 629 4.89 -13.09 4.57
N ILE A 630 5.69 -14.13 4.84
CA ILE A 630 6.04 -14.53 6.21
C ILE A 630 7.19 -13.65 6.70
N MET A 631 8.22 -13.50 5.87
CA MET A 631 9.41 -12.71 6.17
C MET A 631 9.52 -11.45 5.32
N ALA A 632 9.00 -11.48 4.09
CA ALA A 632 9.13 -10.36 3.17
C ALA A 632 8.14 -9.25 3.52
N ASP A 633 8.63 -8.01 3.53
CA ASP A 633 7.79 -6.82 3.60
C ASP A 633 8.03 -6.00 2.33
N ILE A 634 6.97 -5.83 1.53
CA ILE A 634 7.00 -5.20 0.20
C ILE A 634 7.70 -3.84 0.24
N TYR A 635 7.59 -3.13 1.36
CA TYR A 635 8.03 -1.74 1.51
C TYR A 635 9.49 -1.66 1.93
N SER A 636 9.83 -2.22 3.09
CA SER A 636 11.20 -2.27 3.61
C SER A 636 12.14 -3.09 2.72
N ASN A 637 11.59 -3.98 1.89
CA ASN A 637 12.36 -4.83 0.98
C ASN A 637 12.11 -4.49 -0.50
N SER A 638 11.69 -3.26 -0.81
CA SER A 638 11.35 -2.83 -2.17
C SER A 638 12.47 -3.02 -3.20
N ASP A 639 13.74 -2.89 -2.80
CA ASP A 639 14.89 -3.12 -3.68
C ASP A 639 15.06 -4.61 -4.02
N LEU A 640 14.83 -5.51 -3.06
CA LEU A 640 14.84 -6.96 -3.32
C LEU A 640 13.68 -7.38 -4.22
N LEU A 641 12.51 -6.78 -4.03
CA LEU A 641 11.35 -7.05 -4.89
C LEU A 641 11.58 -6.54 -6.33
N LYS A 642 12.19 -5.36 -6.51
CA LYS A 642 12.59 -4.87 -7.83
C LYS A 642 13.61 -5.81 -8.48
N ALA A 643 14.61 -6.26 -7.73
CA ALA A 643 15.62 -7.20 -8.23
C ALA A 643 14.98 -8.53 -8.64
N ALA A 644 14.10 -9.10 -7.81
CA ALA A 644 13.35 -10.30 -8.15
C ALA A 644 12.53 -10.10 -9.44
N ASN A 645 11.82 -8.98 -9.58
CA ASN A 645 11.06 -8.69 -10.80
C ASN A 645 11.95 -8.57 -12.05
N GLN A 646 13.12 -7.95 -11.95
CA GLN A 646 14.07 -7.89 -13.08
C GLN A 646 14.53 -9.28 -13.50
N GLU A 647 14.80 -10.17 -12.55
CA GLU A 647 15.18 -11.56 -12.82
C GLU A 647 14.03 -12.34 -13.49
N ILE A 648 12.79 -12.17 -13.03
CA ILE A 648 11.61 -12.77 -13.69
C ILE A 648 11.47 -12.27 -15.13
N GLN A 649 11.60 -10.96 -15.37
CA GLN A 649 11.53 -10.42 -16.74
C GLN A 649 12.68 -10.93 -17.64
N GLN A 650 13.87 -11.13 -17.08
CA GLN A 650 14.99 -11.68 -17.82
C GLN A 650 14.75 -13.17 -18.14
N LEU A 651 14.36 -13.98 -17.16
CA LEU A 651 14.01 -15.39 -17.35
C LEU A 651 12.90 -15.56 -18.41
N LYS A 652 11.90 -14.67 -18.40
CA LYS A 652 10.85 -14.65 -19.41
C LYS A 652 11.40 -14.41 -20.82
N LYS A 653 12.32 -13.46 -21.00
CA LYS A 653 12.97 -13.21 -22.30
C LYS A 653 13.81 -14.40 -22.76
N ASP A 654 14.43 -15.09 -21.81
CA ASP A 654 15.25 -16.28 -22.05
C ASP A 654 14.39 -17.54 -22.31
N GLY A 655 13.06 -17.44 -22.26
CA GLY A 655 12.12 -18.54 -22.53
C GLY A 655 11.99 -19.53 -21.38
N PHE A 656 12.29 -19.13 -20.15
CA PHE A 656 12.20 -19.99 -18.98
C PHE A 656 10.75 -20.42 -18.71
N ASP A 657 10.55 -21.72 -18.52
CA ASP A 657 9.25 -22.28 -18.14
C ASP A 657 9.05 -22.20 -16.63
N PHE A 658 8.29 -21.19 -16.20
CA PHE A 658 7.99 -21.00 -14.78
C PHE A 658 7.19 -22.15 -14.18
N SER A 659 6.49 -22.98 -14.97
CA SER A 659 5.70 -24.13 -14.45
C SER A 659 6.56 -25.19 -13.75
N THR A 660 7.86 -25.20 -14.03
CA THR A 660 8.84 -26.09 -13.39
C THR A 660 9.11 -25.72 -11.92
N LEU A 661 8.76 -24.51 -11.49
CA LEU A 661 8.87 -24.04 -10.11
C LEU A 661 7.69 -24.57 -9.27
N ASN A 662 7.68 -25.87 -8.96
CA ASN A 662 6.65 -26.50 -8.13
C ASN A 662 7.02 -26.41 -6.63
N ASN A 663 6.16 -25.76 -5.84
CA ASN A 663 6.20 -25.81 -4.37
C ASN A 663 4.78 -26.03 -3.83
N LYS A 664 4.56 -26.79 -2.74
CA LYS A 664 3.22 -26.99 -2.15
C LYS A 664 2.60 -25.71 -1.59
N ASN A 665 3.43 -24.76 -1.16
CA ASN A 665 2.97 -23.40 -0.84
C ASN A 665 2.48 -22.65 -2.08
N PHE A 666 2.93 -23.06 -3.27
CA PHE A 666 2.47 -22.58 -4.56
C PHE A 666 1.07 -23.11 -4.88
N GLU A 667 0.78 -24.39 -4.67
CA GLU A 667 -0.55 -24.99 -4.91
C GLU A 667 -1.64 -24.43 -3.98
N LYS A 668 -1.35 -24.26 -2.68
CA LYS A 668 -2.26 -23.60 -1.71
C LYS A 668 -2.56 -22.14 -2.13
N LYS A 669 -1.57 -21.44 -2.68
CA LYS A 669 -1.71 -20.05 -3.18
C LYS A 669 -2.41 -19.98 -4.56
N GLN A 670 -2.26 -21.00 -5.39
CA GLN A 670 -2.89 -21.11 -6.71
C GLN A 670 -4.41 -21.32 -6.61
N SER A 671 -4.89 -22.07 -5.61
CA SER A 671 -6.34 -22.25 -5.40
C SER A 671 -7.02 -20.92 -5.03
N PHE A 672 -6.35 -20.03 -4.29
CA PHE A 672 -6.87 -18.72 -3.93
C PHE A 672 -6.85 -17.74 -5.12
N ALA A 673 -5.75 -17.70 -5.88
CA ALA A 673 -5.64 -16.87 -7.08
C ALA A 673 -6.61 -17.27 -8.20
N SER A 674 -7.11 -18.51 -8.20
CA SER A 674 -8.15 -18.97 -9.13
C SER A 674 -9.57 -18.51 -8.76
N GLN A 675 -9.76 -18.02 -7.53
CA GLN A 675 -11.03 -17.48 -7.03
C GLN A 675 -11.16 -15.95 -7.19
N ILE A 676 -10.07 -15.27 -7.60
CA ILE A 676 -9.99 -13.84 -7.95
C ILE A 676 -9.95 -13.68 -9.47
#